data_AF-A0A9Q0N743-F1
#
_entry.id   AF-A0A9Q0N743-F1
#
_cell.length_a   1.000
_cell.length_b   1.000
_cell.length_c   1.000
_cell.angle_alpha   90.00
_cell.angle_beta   90.00
_cell.angle_gamma   90.00
#
_symmetry.space_group_name_H-M   'P 1'
#
loop_
_entity.id
_entity.type
_entity.pdbx_description
1 polymer ?
#
loop_
_entity_poly.entity_id
_entity_poly.type
_entity_poly.pdbx_seq_one_letter_code
_entity_poly.pdbx_strand_id
1 'polypeptide(L)'
;MLGNNQSIKITSRPFPHIWINGELVTANSARISVLNHSLHYSGGVFEGEKAYNGKVFKLKEHTNRLLESAKILHLNVPYSFEEIIKAHHLVIEKNNIKNAYFRPLIWQAIDSAPKSLSPLKLHIANWRKPHPNSLPPNCKSSGHYNMMIVCQKEAKSLGFDDAIMLDWQGLIAECTVANIFFVKGDQLITPIADRFLNGITRQVIIELAGNSGLEVKEERITLCRLEEFTEGFITDNKLDFVSLEKILNQQINNNVDGIIVGGTTGEGTSLTMQEYEELLQVTVEIAKKRLPIIAGCSAINTALAVEMIKLGGKISVDGCMVSIPSYVKPSQQGIYLHCATLHNASNFPIMLYSVPTRTIVDFSDETIVNLAKLPRIIALKDAGTDLTRPQRIKPLINEALINKEFNFLCGNDSMALTYSEQGGKGWVSVTSNIMPALCKQLQDNCQNDNYESAKDTKRDKKLEKIIDDEQISALIVNVNSPGGTVVGSEKIYNIFRKISAKKPVVIVMGTLAASGGYLISLGCLPMAFVGASGAGVMAAKDQPIGVTVDDVKISALLKATFIKNNFKELYAKIHVEVTQGRVLLTGVIDNEEDALKAVDLSWQIKGVQEVINELVIDKKSDHFDLVQYTKDAMITAQIKTKTFLDRDIKFVNYTVVTVKDIVYIFGIARSEEEMVKVSTIASQIKGVEKVICHAKIKKKKEEELDSIDDEESKYKLNKIQYIESYEKMLLLRRFEEKCGQLYGMGLIGGFCHLYVGQEAVITSVDLVKQIGDSTITSYRDHAHVIIAGTEPKYVLAELMGKETGCSKGKGGSMHLFDMPNKFYGGHGIVGAQVPIGTGLAFAEKYLGTHNICFTFLGDGAVNQGQVYEAFNMAALWQLPVIYLIENNQYAMGTSVARSSFITDLYKKGESCGIRGYKVDGMSLDGMYDYVKQAVELIRSGGGPIILEADTYRYRGHSMSDPAKYRTKEEVENYKGQDPLLHVREIIIANNYATAEQLKEIEKKVKDIVANAVEFAENSSLPNEQELYTNIYVESVYSSQKG
;
A
#
# COMPACT_ATOMS: atom_id res chain seq x y z
N MET A 1 -10.74 -18.44 5.90
CA MET A 1 -9.54 -18.92 5.19
C MET A 1 -9.71 -18.59 3.71
N LEU A 2 -8.64 -18.27 3.00
CA LEU A 2 -8.60 -18.27 1.54
C LEU A 2 -8.09 -19.64 1.06
N GLY A 3 -8.56 -20.11 -0.09
CA GLY A 3 -8.19 -21.40 -0.67
C GLY A 3 -8.78 -21.56 -2.08
N ASN A 4 -8.03 -22.19 -2.97
CA ASN A 4 -8.32 -22.19 -4.40
C ASN A 4 -9.52 -23.05 -4.82
N ASN A 5 -10.01 -22.79 -6.04
CA ASN A 5 -11.14 -23.44 -6.68
C ASN A 5 -11.01 -24.98 -6.74
N GLN A 6 -11.69 -25.68 -5.84
CA GLN A 6 -12.57 -26.77 -6.24
C GLN A 6 -13.97 -26.52 -5.67
N SER A 7 -14.98 -26.72 -6.51
CA SER A 7 -16.38 -26.52 -6.16
C SER A 7 -16.89 -27.64 -5.26
N ILE A 8 -16.53 -27.63 -3.97
CA ILE A 8 -17.30 -28.34 -2.94
C ILE A 8 -18.63 -27.60 -2.79
N LYS A 9 -19.53 -27.93 -3.70
CA LYS A 9 -20.96 -27.67 -3.60
C LYS A 9 -21.42 -28.38 -2.32
N ILE A 10 -21.56 -27.65 -1.21
CA ILE A 10 -22.17 -28.19 0.02
C ILE A 10 -23.69 -28.30 -0.23
N THR A 11 -24.04 -29.24 -1.11
CA THR A 11 -25.41 -29.62 -1.39
C THR A 11 -26.05 -30.11 -0.10
N SER A 12 -27.09 -29.43 0.35
CA SER A 12 -27.96 -29.81 1.47
C SER A 12 -27.22 -30.31 2.72
N ARG A 13 -27.04 -29.45 3.74
CA ARG A 13 -26.94 -29.98 5.11
C ARG A 13 -28.24 -30.76 5.36
N PRO A 14 -28.22 -32.09 5.56
CA PRO A 14 -29.45 -32.89 5.50
C PRO A 14 -30.32 -32.75 6.75
N PHE A 15 -29.82 -32.07 7.79
CA PHE A 15 -30.47 -31.93 9.09
C PHE A 15 -30.48 -30.44 9.50
N PRO A 16 -31.67 -29.82 9.72
CA PRO A 16 -31.77 -28.40 10.01
C PRO A 16 -31.25 -27.96 11.39
N HIS A 17 -31.14 -28.87 12.37
CA HIS A 17 -30.70 -28.56 13.74
C HIS A 17 -29.44 -29.33 14.15
N ILE A 18 -28.57 -28.69 14.92
CA ILE A 18 -27.36 -29.28 15.53
C ILE A 18 -27.23 -28.82 16.99
N TRP A 19 -26.55 -29.62 17.81
CA TRP A 19 -26.30 -29.26 19.21
C TRP A 19 -24.94 -28.58 19.36
N ILE A 20 -24.89 -27.44 20.05
CA ILE A 20 -23.67 -26.69 20.36
C ILE A 20 -23.78 -26.17 21.80
N ASN A 21 -22.79 -26.50 22.63
CA ASN A 21 -22.58 -25.94 23.97
C ASN A 21 -23.82 -25.92 24.89
N GLY A 22 -24.61 -26.99 24.88
CA GLY A 22 -25.84 -27.11 25.67
C GLY A 22 -27.12 -26.90 24.85
N GLU A 23 -27.07 -26.07 23.83
CA GLU A 23 -28.25 -25.63 23.07
C GLU A 23 -28.44 -26.38 21.75
N LEU A 24 -29.69 -26.53 21.32
CA LEU A 24 -30.06 -27.09 20.03
C LEU A 24 -30.38 -25.95 19.05
N VAL A 25 -29.39 -25.56 18.26
CA VAL A 25 -29.46 -24.43 17.33
C VAL A 25 -29.77 -24.89 15.90
N THR A 26 -30.25 -23.99 15.04
CA THR A 26 -30.28 -24.30 13.60
C THR A 26 -28.85 -24.37 13.06
N ALA A 27 -28.63 -25.21 12.05
CA ALA A 27 -27.32 -25.38 11.43
C ALA A 27 -26.78 -24.05 10.85
N ASN A 28 -27.67 -23.13 10.45
CA ASN A 28 -27.34 -21.83 9.88
C ASN A 28 -27.17 -20.72 10.95
N SER A 29 -27.71 -20.88 12.16
CA SER A 29 -27.56 -19.93 13.27
C SER A 29 -26.31 -20.21 14.12
N ALA A 30 -25.64 -21.34 13.94
CA ALA A 30 -24.33 -21.59 14.54
C ALA A 30 -23.33 -20.46 14.20
N ARG A 31 -22.62 -19.98 15.22
CA ARG A 31 -21.55 -18.98 15.11
C ARG A 31 -20.31 -19.52 15.82
N ILE A 32 -19.16 -19.42 15.16
CA ILE A 32 -17.86 -19.76 15.74
C ILE A 32 -17.00 -18.50 15.65
N SER A 33 -16.36 -18.12 16.76
CA SER A 33 -15.49 -16.93 16.77
C SER A 33 -14.33 -17.07 15.78
N VAL A 34 -14.00 -15.97 15.09
CA VAL A 34 -12.79 -15.88 14.24
C VAL A 34 -11.49 -16.01 15.05
N LEU A 35 -11.56 -15.73 16.37
CA LEU A 35 -10.49 -15.93 17.34
C LEU A 35 -10.45 -17.37 17.90
N ASN A 36 -11.29 -18.30 17.43
CA ASN A 36 -11.25 -19.68 17.89
C ASN A 36 -9.96 -20.37 17.41
N HIS A 37 -8.93 -20.38 18.26
CA HIS A 37 -7.63 -20.98 17.99
C HIS A 37 -7.68 -22.46 17.58
N SER A 38 -8.75 -23.20 17.91
CA SER A 38 -8.95 -24.57 17.40
C SER A 38 -9.05 -24.63 15.86
N LEU A 39 -9.59 -23.59 15.21
CA LEU A 39 -9.67 -23.50 13.75
C LEU A 39 -8.31 -23.17 13.09
N HIS A 40 -7.41 -22.54 13.84
CA HIS A 40 -6.08 -22.12 13.36
C HIS A 40 -4.98 -23.14 13.70
N TYR A 41 -5.13 -23.86 14.81
CA TYR A 41 -4.13 -24.77 15.39
C TYR A 41 -4.64 -26.20 15.67
N SER A 42 -5.80 -26.58 15.10
CA SER A 42 -6.35 -27.94 15.04
C SER A 42 -6.78 -28.60 16.37
N GLY A 43 -6.65 -27.93 17.52
CA GLY A 43 -6.87 -28.51 18.86
C GLY A 43 -8.30 -28.97 19.15
N GLY A 44 -8.63 -30.21 18.75
CA GLY A 44 -9.92 -30.84 19.00
C GLY A 44 -9.94 -32.34 18.65
N VAL A 45 -10.96 -33.05 19.14
CA VAL A 45 -11.19 -34.49 18.93
C VAL A 45 -12.61 -34.73 18.41
N PHE A 46 -12.79 -35.77 17.59
CA PHE A 46 -14.09 -36.12 17.01
C PHE A 46 -14.31 -37.64 17.00
N GLU A 47 -15.57 -38.06 16.88
CA GLU A 47 -15.95 -39.46 16.69
C GLU A 47 -16.54 -39.76 15.31
N GLY A 48 -16.55 -41.04 14.95
CA GLY A 48 -17.09 -41.54 13.69
C GLY A 48 -18.18 -42.58 13.93
N GLU A 49 -19.41 -42.10 14.10
CA GLU A 49 -20.56 -42.88 14.55
C GLU A 49 -21.54 -43.18 13.41
N LYS A 50 -22.37 -44.22 13.57
CA LYS A 50 -23.50 -44.49 12.67
C LYS A 50 -24.79 -44.69 13.44
N ALA A 51 -25.85 -44.00 13.03
CA ALA A 51 -27.20 -44.20 13.49
C ALA A 51 -27.98 -45.09 12.51
N TYR A 52 -28.72 -46.05 13.06
CA TYR A 52 -29.66 -46.90 12.32
C TYR A 52 -31.03 -46.92 13.03
N ASN A 53 -32.11 -46.77 12.28
CA ASN A 53 -33.48 -46.65 12.78
C ASN A 53 -33.64 -45.75 14.04
N GLY A 54 -32.99 -44.58 14.05
CA GLY A 54 -33.06 -43.61 15.15
C GLY A 54 -32.21 -43.94 16.38
N LYS A 55 -31.25 -44.86 16.27
CA LYS A 55 -30.33 -45.22 17.37
C LYS A 55 -28.88 -45.24 16.91
N VAL A 56 -28.00 -44.52 17.60
CA VAL A 56 -26.54 -44.61 17.37
C VAL A 56 -26.02 -45.98 17.82
N PHE A 57 -25.29 -46.66 16.95
CA PHE A 57 -24.62 -47.91 17.26
C PHE A 57 -23.47 -47.67 18.24
N LYS A 58 -23.46 -48.39 19.37
CA LYS A 58 -22.42 -48.31 20.41
C LYS A 58 -22.16 -46.89 20.96
N LEU A 59 -23.22 -46.10 21.10
CA LEU A 59 -23.15 -44.70 21.57
C LEU A 59 -22.34 -44.52 22.87
N LYS A 60 -22.49 -45.43 23.83
CA LYS A 60 -21.77 -45.37 25.12
C LYS A 60 -20.27 -45.57 24.92
N GLU A 61 -19.87 -46.55 24.11
CA GLU A 61 -18.45 -46.80 23.83
C GLU A 61 -17.79 -45.69 23.01
N HIS A 62 -18.49 -45.15 22.00
CA HIS A 62 -18.01 -43.99 21.22
C HIS A 62 -17.88 -42.73 22.11
N THR A 63 -18.91 -42.41 22.91
CA THR A 63 -18.87 -41.26 23.84
C THR A 63 -17.72 -41.39 24.85
N ASN A 64 -17.43 -42.60 25.35
CA ASN A 64 -16.32 -42.81 26.28
C ASN A 64 -14.96 -42.61 25.58
N ARG A 65 -14.79 -43.12 24.35
CA ARG A 65 -13.54 -42.92 23.58
C ARG A 65 -13.33 -41.45 23.19
N LEU A 66 -14.39 -40.70 22.89
CA LEU A 66 -14.34 -39.26 22.66
C LEU A 66 -13.80 -38.52 23.91
N LEU A 67 -14.29 -38.86 25.10
CA LEU A 67 -13.85 -38.26 26.37
C LEU A 67 -12.41 -38.66 26.74
N GLU A 68 -11.99 -39.92 26.56
CA GLU A 68 -10.59 -40.29 26.77
C GLU A 68 -9.66 -39.58 25.76
N SER A 69 -10.07 -39.43 24.51
CA SER A 69 -9.32 -38.65 23.51
C SER A 69 -9.19 -37.18 23.91
N ALA A 70 -10.24 -36.59 24.48
CA ALA A 70 -10.23 -35.23 24.99
C ALA A 70 -9.27 -35.06 26.18
N LYS A 71 -9.23 -36.04 27.10
CA LYS A 71 -8.27 -36.06 28.23
C LYS A 71 -6.82 -36.13 27.76
N ILE A 72 -6.52 -36.94 26.74
CA ILE A 72 -5.17 -37.08 26.15
C ILE A 72 -4.66 -35.76 25.57
N LEU A 73 -5.54 -34.93 24.99
CA LEU A 73 -5.19 -33.58 24.51
C LEU A 73 -5.40 -32.47 25.55
N HIS A 74 -5.63 -32.84 26.82
CA HIS A 74 -5.92 -31.93 27.94
C HIS A 74 -7.01 -30.89 27.63
N LEU A 75 -8.06 -31.30 26.88
CA LEU A 75 -9.21 -30.45 26.57
C LEU A 75 -10.17 -30.44 27.77
N ASN A 76 -10.56 -29.25 28.22
CA ASN A 76 -11.63 -29.12 29.21
C ASN A 76 -12.99 -29.42 28.55
N VAL A 77 -13.74 -30.37 29.10
CA VAL A 77 -15.07 -30.76 28.60
C VAL A 77 -16.11 -30.43 29.68
N PRO A 78 -16.89 -29.34 29.55
CA PRO A 78 -17.81 -28.88 30.59
C PRO A 78 -19.15 -29.64 30.62
N TYR A 79 -19.23 -30.81 29.98
CA TYR A 79 -20.46 -31.64 29.89
C TYR A 79 -20.16 -33.07 30.32
N SER A 80 -21.06 -33.66 31.11
CA SER A 80 -20.96 -35.05 31.52
C SER A 80 -21.29 -36.03 30.38
N PHE A 81 -20.84 -37.27 30.55
CA PHE A 81 -21.11 -38.40 29.66
C PHE A 81 -22.62 -38.56 29.33
N GLU A 82 -23.49 -38.42 30.34
CA GLU A 82 -24.93 -38.57 30.15
C GLU A 82 -25.59 -37.33 29.50
N GLU A 83 -25.00 -36.14 29.61
CA GLU A 83 -25.43 -34.95 28.86
C GLU A 83 -25.06 -35.05 27.37
N ILE A 84 -23.87 -35.55 27.06
CA ILE A 84 -23.44 -35.83 25.69
C ILE A 84 -24.35 -36.89 25.06
N ILE A 85 -24.74 -37.94 25.79
CA ILE A 85 -25.73 -38.93 25.30
C ILE A 85 -27.09 -38.29 25.04
N LYS A 86 -27.60 -37.43 25.94
CA LYS A 86 -28.86 -36.69 25.73
C LYS A 86 -28.80 -35.81 24.47
N ALA A 87 -27.67 -35.14 24.21
CA ALA A 87 -27.48 -34.33 23.01
C ALA A 87 -27.62 -35.16 21.71
N HIS A 88 -27.07 -36.37 21.65
CA HIS A 88 -27.21 -37.26 20.49
C HIS A 88 -28.68 -37.65 20.25
N HIS A 89 -29.43 -37.98 21.30
CA HIS A 89 -30.86 -38.28 21.19
C HIS A 89 -31.68 -37.07 20.73
N LEU A 90 -31.41 -35.89 21.29
CA LEU A 90 -32.11 -34.64 20.93
C LEU A 90 -31.89 -34.25 19.45
N VAL A 91 -30.67 -34.44 18.93
CA VAL A 91 -30.35 -34.19 17.51
C VAL A 91 -31.03 -35.22 16.58
N ILE A 92 -31.13 -36.49 17.00
CA ILE A 92 -31.88 -37.51 16.24
C ILE A 92 -33.36 -37.17 16.16
N GLU A 93 -33.97 -36.85 17.30
CA GLU A 93 -35.41 -36.59 17.42
C GLU A 93 -35.82 -35.36 16.61
N LYS A 94 -35.20 -34.20 16.87
CA LYS A 94 -35.57 -32.91 16.24
C LYS A 94 -35.45 -32.93 14.72
N ASN A 95 -34.56 -33.75 14.17
CA ASN A 95 -34.32 -33.88 12.74
C ASN A 95 -34.93 -35.16 12.12
N ASN A 96 -35.71 -35.94 12.88
CA ASN A 96 -36.36 -37.19 12.44
C ASN A 96 -35.38 -38.20 11.78
N ILE A 97 -34.18 -38.34 12.35
CA ILE A 97 -33.06 -39.04 11.71
C ILE A 97 -33.24 -40.55 11.84
N LYS A 98 -33.62 -41.22 10.75
CA LYS A 98 -33.68 -42.69 10.71
C LYS A 98 -32.30 -43.31 10.55
N ASN A 99 -31.54 -42.98 9.50
CA ASN A 99 -30.20 -43.53 9.26
C ASN A 99 -29.23 -42.40 8.89
N ALA A 100 -28.06 -42.34 9.53
CA ALA A 100 -27.07 -41.27 9.30
C ALA A 100 -25.66 -41.63 9.81
N TYR A 101 -24.66 -40.86 9.38
CA TYR A 101 -23.34 -40.80 10.02
C TYR A 101 -23.33 -39.64 11.02
N PHE A 102 -22.90 -39.90 12.25
CA PHE A 102 -22.78 -38.92 13.32
C PHE A 102 -21.31 -38.59 13.58
N ARG A 103 -21.05 -37.33 13.97
CA ARG A 103 -19.74 -36.81 14.32
C ARG A 103 -19.88 -35.74 15.41
N PRO A 104 -19.89 -36.11 16.70
CA PRO A 104 -19.60 -35.14 17.74
C PRO A 104 -18.15 -34.66 17.62
N LEU A 105 -17.91 -33.41 17.99
CA LEU A 105 -16.61 -32.73 17.92
C LEU A 105 -16.45 -31.93 19.21
N ILE A 106 -15.30 -32.09 19.87
CA ILE A 106 -14.89 -31.32 21.05
C ILE A 106 -13.68 -30.49 20.63
N TRP A 107 -13.69 -29.20 20.92
CA TRP A 107 -12.58 -28.28 20.62
C TRP A 107 -12.43 -27.24 21.75
N GLN A 108 -11.23 -26.67 21.90
CA GLN A 108 -10.97 -25.69 22.96
C GLN A 108 -10.12 -24.53 22.43
N ALA A 109 -10.59 -23.30 22.64
CA ALA A 109 -9.74 -22.12 22.50
C ALA A 109 -8.61 -22.15 23.55
N ILE A 110 -7.53 -21.43 23.26
CA ILE A 110 -6.41 -21.24 24.17
C ILE A 110 -6.29 -19.75 24.37
N ASP A 111 -6.40 -19.31 25.62
CA ASP A 111 -6.23 -17.90 25.97
C ASP A 111 -4.76 -17.46 25.82
N SER A 112 -4.54 -16.15 25.88
CA SER A 112 -3.27 -15.50 25.51
C SER A 112 -2.03 -16.11 26.18
N ALA A 113 -0.92 -16.10 25.45
CA ALA A 113 0.38 -16.49 26.02
C ALA A 113 0.71 -15.57 27.22
N PRO A 114 1.18 -16.13 28.35
CA PRO A 114 1.39 -15.35 29.57
C PRO A 114 2.46 -14.26 29.40
N LYS A 115 2.45 -13.30 30.34
CA LYS A 115 3.46 -12.24 30.47
C LYS A 115 4.86 -12.85 30.34
N SER A 116 5.67 -12.32 29.42
CA SER A 116 7.06 -12.74 29.25
C SER A 116 7.87 -12.32 30.47
N LEU A 117 8.30 -13.29 31.28
CA LEU A 117 9.28 -13.10 32.33
C LEU A 117 10.66 -13.55 31.83
N SER A 118 11.70 -12.81 32.22
CA SER A 118 13.09 -13.16 31.95
C SER A 118 13.80 -13.40 33.28
N PRO A 119 14.58 -14.49 33.44
CA PRO A 119 14.87 -15.53 32.45
C PRO A 119 13.69 -16.52 32.27
N LEU A 120 13.51 -16.99 31.03
CA LEU A 120 12.54 -18.04 30.70
C LEU A 120 12.98 -19.40 31.27
N LYS A 121 12.00 -20.17 31.76
CA LYS A 121 12.14 -21.58 32.12
C LYS A 121 11.57 -22.44 31.00
N LEU A 122 12.39 -23.32 30.43
CA LEU A 122 11.96 -24.23 29.37
C LEU A 122 11.92 -25.68 29.84
N HIS A 123 10.80 -26.37 29.58
CA HIS A 123 10.65 -27.81 29.80
C HIS A 123 11.16 -28.60 28.58
N ILE A 124 11.60 -29.85 28.73
CA ILE A 124 11.87 -30.73 27.58
C ILE A 124 10.58 -31.47 27.24
N ALA A 125 10.07 -31.31 26.02
CA ALA A 125 8.79 -31.88 25.62
C ALA A 125 8.79 -33.43 25.65
N ASN A 126 7.78 -34.01 26.29
CA ASN A 126 7.56 -35.46 26.29
C ASN A 126 7.08 -35.98 24.91
N TRP A 127 6.52 -35.11 24.06
CA TRP A 127 6.15 -35.43 22.68
C TRP A 127 7.18 -34.91 21.68
N ARG A 128 7.38 -35.67 20.60
CA ARG A 128 8.28 -35.32 19.49
C ARG A 128 7.48 -34.82 18.29
N LYS A 129 8.05 -33.90 17.51
CA LYS A 129 7.56 -33.58 16.16
C LYS A 129 7.56 -34.86 15.31
N PRO A 130 6.58 -35.02 14.40
CA PRO A 130 6.42 -36.26 13.65
C PRO A 130 7.54 -36.41 12.60
N HIS A 131 7.68 -37.61 12.04
CA HIS A 131 8.54 -37.81 10.87
C HIS A 131 8.07 -36.91 9.70
N PRO A 132 8.96 -36.28 8.91
CA PRO A 132 8.56 -35.38 7.82
C PRO A 132 7.58 -35.97 6.80
N ASN A 133 7.70 -37.27 6.52
CA ASN A 133 6.79 -37.99 5.62
C ASN A 133 5.40 -38.27 6.22
N SER A 134 5.20 -37.97 7.51
CA SER A 134 3.91 -38.06 8.21
C SER A 134 3.19 -36.71 8.28
N LEU A 135 3.92 -35.59 8.26
CA LEU A 135 3.35 -34.24 8.19
C LEU A 135 4.41 -33.25 7.63
N PRO A 136 4.15 -32.53 6.52
CA PRO A 136 5.17 -31.77 5.80
C PRO A 136 5.70 -30.58 6.64
N PRO A 137 7.00 -30.56 7.04
CA PRO A 137 7.52 -29.61 8.02
C PRO A 137 7.61 -28.17 7.52
N ASN A 138 7.71 -27.99 6.19
CA ASN A 138 7.72 -26.70 5.51
C ASN A 138 6.32 -26.09 5.32
N CYS A 139 5.24 -26.81 5.65
CA CYS A 139 3.87 -26.30 5.55
C CYS A 139 3.42 -25.66 6.86
N LYS A 140 2.88 -24.44 6.81
CA LYS A 140 2.23 -23.77 7.97
C LYS A 140 0.82 -24.35 8.23
N SER A 141 0.73 -25.67 8.38
CA SER A 141 -0.52 -26.39 8.63
C SER A 141 -0.84 -26.49 10.12
N SER A 142 -2.11 -26.23 10.48
CA SER A 142 -2.65 -26.31 11.84
C SER A 142 -2.31 -27.60 12.59
N GLY A 143 -2.26 -28.74 11.89
CA GLY A 143 -1.92 -30.05 12.46
C GLY A 143 -0.54 -30.17 13.12
N HIS A 144 0.42 -29.29 12.80
CA HIS A 144 1.72 -29.24 13.51
C HIS A 144 1.57 -28.83 14.97
N TYR A 145 0.56 -28.01 15.28
CA TYR A 145 0.41 -27.36 16.58
C TYR A 145 -0.31 -28.21 17.63
N ASN A 146 -0.97 -29.31 17.24
CA ASN A 146 -1.69 -30.19 18.18
C ASN A 146 -0.80 -30.70 19.33
N MET A 147 0.40 -31.22 19.01
CA MET A 147 1.34 -31.69 20.04
C MET A 147 2.03 -30.53 20.77
N MET A 148 2.21 -29.39 20.10
CA MET A 148 2.76 -28.18 20.70
C MET A 148 1.85 -27.65 21.82
N ILE A 149 0.54 -27.65 21.59
CA ILE A 149 -0.48 -27.26 22.57
C ILE A 149 -0.42 -28.15 23.82
N VAL A 150 -0.27 -29.47 23.63
CA VAL A 150 -0.12 -30.43 24.74
C VAL A 150 1.15 -30.13 25.54
N CYS A 151 2.30 -30.01 24.87
CA CYS A 151 3.59 -29.75 25.53
C CYS A 151 3.63 -28.38 26.22
N GLN A 152 2.98 -27.36 25.67
CA GLN A 152 2.90 -26.04 26.29
C GLN A 152 1.99 -26.06 27.54
N LYS A 153 0.87 -26.78 27.50
CA LYS A 153 0.01 -27.00 28.68
C LYS A 153 0.76 -27.79 29.77
N GLU A 154 1.48 -28.83 29.38
CA GLU A 154 2.32 -29.66 30.26
C GLU A 154 3.41 -28.82 30.94
N ALA A 155 4.23 -28.09 30.17
CA ALA A 155 5.26 -27.20 30.70
C ALA A 155 4.69 -26.16 31.69
N LYS A 156 3.58 -25.50 31.33
CA LYS A 156 2.90 -24.52 32.20
C LYS A 156 2.37 -25.16 33.49
N SER A 157 1.83 -26.38 33.43
CA SER A 157 1.38 -27.12 34.63
C SER A 157 2.53 -27.48 35.58
N LEU A 158 3.75 -27.58 35.06
CA LEU A 158 4.98 -27.84 35.81
C LEU A 158 5.73 -26.56 36.23
N GLY A 159 5.19 -25.37 35.95
CA GLY A 159 5.80 -24.08 36.32
C GLY A 159 6.91 -23.57 35.38
N PHE A 160 6.92 -24.04 34.14
CA PHE A 160 7.77 -23.58 33.04
C PHE A 160 6.97 -22.67 32.07
N ASP A 161 7.66 -21.79 31.35
CA ASP A 161 7.02 -20.78 30.48
C ASP A 161 6.67 -21.36 29.10
N ASP A 162 7.53 -22.23 28.55
CA ASP A 162 7.35 -22.95 27.29
C ASP A 162 8.11 -24.31 27.30
N ALA A 163 7.97 -25.12 26.24
CA ALA A 163 8.69 -26.38 26.04
C ALA A 163 9.62 -26.36 24.82
N ILE A 164 10.83 -26.90 24.99
CA ILE A 164 11.75 -27.27 23.89
C ILE A 164 11.22 -28.56 23.25
N MET A 165 10.88 -28.45 21.97
CA MET A 165 10.38 -29.53 21.14
C MET A 165 11.54 -30.30 20.48
N LEU A 166 11.46 -31.63 20.57
CA LEU A 166 12.37 -32.52 19.86
C LEU A 166 11.80 -32.95 18.51
N ASP A 167 12.65 -33.24 17.54
CA ASP A 167 12.27 -33.98 16.34
C ASP A 167 12.09 -35.48 16.63
N TRP A 168 11.63 -36.23 15.63
CA TRP A 168 11.41 -37.68 15.75
C TRP A 168 12.68 -38.45 16.14
N GLN A 169 13.87 -37.97 15.77
CA GLN A 169 15.17 -38.57 16.09
C GLN A 169 15.58 -38.28 17.55
N GLY A 170 15.04 -37.22 18.17
CA GLY A 170 15.37 -36.77 19.53
C GLY A 170 16.32 -35.58 19.55
N LEU A 171 16.46 -34.87 18.43
CA LEU A 171 17.25 -33.65 18.30
C LEU A 171 16.39 -32.43 18.59
N ILE A 172 16.97 -31.35 19.13
CA ILE A 172 16.26 -30.10 19.37
C ILE A 172 15.82 -29.49 18.03
N ALA A 173 14.56 -29.10 17.93
CA ALA A 173 13.97 -28.48 16.73
C ALA A 173 13.61 -27.00 16.96
N GLU A 174 12.69 -26.72 17.87
CA GLU A 174 12.13 -25.39 18.14
C GLU A 174 11.46 -25.39 19.52
N CYS A 175 10.83 -24.29 19.94
CA CYS A 175 9.87 -24.30 21.04
C CYS A 175 8.43 -24.44 20.51
N THR A 176 7.41 -24.44 21.37
CA THR A 176 6.03 -24.81 20.95
C THR A 176 5.41 -23.87 19.91
N VAL A 177 5.79 -22.59 19.94
CA VAL A 177 5.31 -21.56 19.00
C VAL A 177 6.41 -20.66 18.42
N ALA A 178 7.66 -20.86 18.84
CA ALA A 178 8.79 -19.96 18.57
C ALA A 178 10.04 -20.74 18.13
N ASN A 179 10.86 -20.16 17.25
CA ASN A 179 12.14 -20.76 16.89
C ASN A 179 13.18 -20.47 17.99
N ILE A 180 14.11 -21.40 18.22
CA ILE A 180 15.13 -21.31 19.29
C ILE A 180 16.53 -21.07 18.72
N PHE A 181 17.32 -20.30 19.48
CA PHE A 181 18.72 -20.00 19.22
C PHE A 181 19.55 -20.19 20.50
N PHE A 182 20.82 -20.49 20.33
CA PHE A 182 21.83 -20.69 21.38
C PHE A 182 23.10 -19.90 21.03
N VAL A 183 23.89 -19.53 22.03
CA VAL A 183 25.16 -18.81 21.80
C VAL A 183 26.34 -19.59 22.38
N LYS A 184 27.43 -19.62 21.63
CA LYS A 184 28.68 -20.31 21.98
C LYS A 184 29.88 -19.40 21.69
N GLY A 185 30.29 -18.62 22.68
CA GLY A 185 31.31 -17.58 22.48
C GLY A 185 30.76 -16.44 21.62
N ASP A 186 31.32 -16.25 20.43
CA ASP A 186 30.86 -15.27 19.44
C ASP A 186 30.13 -15.91 18.24
N GLN A 187 29.70 -17.18 18.38
CA GLN A 187 28.86 -17.90 17.41
C GLN A 187 27.38 -17.93 17.85
N LEU A 188 26.49 -17.75 16.89
CA LEU A 188 25.03 -17.92 17.05
C LEU A 188 24.60 -19.24 16.41
N ILE A 189 24.07 -20.18 17.19
CA ILE A 189 23.76 -21.55 16.76
C ILE A 189 22.26 -21.80 16.86
N THR A 190 21.63 -22.33 15.81
CA THR A 190 20.20 -22.67 15.78
C THR A 190 19.96 -24.02 15.08
N PRO A 191 18.92 -24.79 15.44
CA PRO A 191 18.60 -26.04 14.73
C PRO A 191 18.32 -25.82 13.24
N ILE A 192 18.73 -26.76 12.37
CA ILE A 192 18.41 -26.74 10.93
C ILE A 192 16.89 -26.83 10.70
N ALA A 193 16.32 -25.87 9.97
CA ALA A 193 14.88 -25.75 9.73
C ALA A 193 14.33 -26.65 8.60
N ASP A 194 14.64 -27.94 8.64
CA ASP A 194 14.12 -28.98 7.73
C ASP A 194 13.22 -30.04 8.42
N ARG A 195 13.00 -29.88 9.74
CA ARG A 195 12.07 -30.68 10.56
C ARG A 195 10.94 -29.85 11.18
N PHE A 196 10.97 -28.54 10.95
CA PHE A 196 10.01 -27.54 11.40
C PHE A 196 9.92 -26.41 10.38
N LEU A 197 9.00 -25.45 10.60
CA LEU A 197 8.80 -24.34 9.68
C LEU A 197 9.92 -23.31 9.85
N ASN A 198 10.66 -23.00 8.77
CA ASN A 198 11.68 -21.95 8.80
C ASN A 198 11.03 -20.57 8.90
N GLY A 199 10.84 -20.07 10.14
CA GLY A 199 10.12 -18.83 10.40
C GLY A 199 10.75 -17.61 9.74
N ILE A 200 9.93 -16.64 9.31
CA ILE A 200 10.41 -15.39 8.71
C ILE A 200 11.30 -14.64 9.71
N THR A 201 10.86 -14.52 10.96
CA THR A 201 11.66 -13.95 12.06
C THR A 201 13.01 -14.65 12.24
N ARG A 202 13.06 -15.99 12.14
CA ARG A 202 14.32 -16.75 12.24
C ARG A 202 15.30 -16.35 11.13
N GLN A 203 14.80 -16.22 9.90
CA GLN A 203 15.61 -15.78 8.76
C GLN A 203 16.12 -14.34 8.94
N VAL A 204 15.26 -13.41 9.41
CA VAL A 204 15.65 -12.02 9.73
C VAL A 204 16.72 -11.97 10.83
N ILE A 205 16.64 -12.80 11.87
CA ILE A 205 17.65 -12.85 12.94
C ILE A 205 18.99 -13.41 12.42
N ILE A 206 18.95 -14.42 11.54
CA ILE A 206 20.14 -14.96 10.87
C ILE A 206 20.81 -13.87 10.00
N GLU A 207 20.01 -13.13 9.21
CA GLU A 207 20.50 -12.02 8.38
C GLU A 207 21.10 -10.88 9.22
N LEU A 208 20.40 -10.42 10.26
CA LEU A 208 20.87 -9.35 11.14
C LEU A 208 22.16 -9.74 11.87
N ALA A 209 22.28 -10.99 12.33
CA ALA A 209 23.49 -11.48 12.98
C ALA A 209 24.67 -11.59 11.99
N GLY A 210 24.43 -12.08 10.76
CA GLY A 210 25.43 -12.11 9.68
C GLY A 210 25.91 -10.72 9.27
N ASN A 211 24.99 -9.77 9.08
CA ASN A 211 25.30 -8.37 8.80
C ASN A 211 26.03 -7.68 9.96
N SER A 212 25.84 -8.16 11.19
CA SER A 212 26.56 -7.73 12.40
C SER A 212 27.94 -8.36 12.56
N GLY A 213 28.37 -9.24 11.65
CA GLY A 213 29.65 -9.94 11.69
C GLY A 213 29.71 -11.12 12.68
N LEU A 214 28.57 -11.62 13.17
CA LEU A 214 28.50 -12.83 13.99
C LEU A 214 28.49 -14.08 13.09
N GLU A 215 29.20 -15.11 13.50
CA GLU A 215 29.22 -16.39 12.78
C GLU A 215 27.95 -17.19 13.14
N VAL A 216 26.98 -17.23 12.21
CA VAL A 216 25.71 -17.93 12.40
C VAL A 216 25.79 -19.37 11.85
N LYS A 217 25.30 -20.35 12.61
CA LYS A 217 25.34 -21.78 12.25
C LYS A 217 23.99 -22.46 12.41
N GLU A 218 23.55 -23.12 11.35
CA GLU A 218 22.41 -24.02 11.35
C GLU A 218 22.92 -25.46 11.56
N GLU A 219 22.69 -26.06 12.73
CA GLU A 219 23.27 -27.36 13.11
C GLU A 219 22.21 -28.41 13.54
N ARG A 220 22.66 -29.68 13.67
CA ARG A 220 21.94 -30.69 14.45
C ARG A 220 22.38 -30.60 15.92
N ILE A 221 21.41 -30.41 16.81
CA ILE A 221 21.66 -30.19 18.23
C ILE A 221 21.00 -31.31 19.04
N THR A 222 21.80 -32.13 19.72
CA THR A 222 21.32 -33.11 20.71
C THR A 222 21.13 -32.44 22.08
N LEU A 223 20.28 -33.01 22.95
CA LEU A 223 20.06 -32.48 24.31
C LEU A 223 21.35 -32.31 25.13
N CYS A 224 22.32 -33.23 25.00
CA CYS A 224 23.61 -33.13 25.70
C CYS A 224 24.46 -31.91 25.26
N ARG A 225 24.22 -31.33 24.08
CA ARG A 225 24.92 -30.11 23.65
C ARG A 225 24.42 -28.84 24.33
N LEU A 226 23.32 -28.90 25.11
CA LEU A 226 22.87 -27.76 25.92
C LEU A 226 23.94 -27.30 26.92
N GLU A 227 24.82 -28.20 27.38
CA GLU A 227 25.96 -27.89 28.24
C GLU A 227 27.09 -27.13 27.50
N GLU A 228 27.10 -27.12 26.15
CA GLU A 228 28.07 -26.35 25.36
C GLU A 228 27.74 -24.85 25.24
N PHE A 229 26.49 -24.46 25.53
CA PHE A 229 25.97 -23.13 25.24
C PHE A 229 25.96 -22.25 26.49
N THR A 230 26.35 -20.98 26.34
CA THR A 230 26.37 -20.04 27.47
C THR A 230 25.03 -19.39 27.77
N GLU A 231 24.09 -19.48 26.83
CA GLU A 231 22.76 -18.85 26.84
C GLU A 231 21.96 -19.33 25.61
N GLY A 232 20.65 -19.08 25.63
CA GLY A 232 19.76 -19.26 24.49
C GLY A 232 18.54 -18.36 24.59
N PHE A 233 17.80 -18.22 23.49
CA PHE A 233 16.63 -17.36 23.37
C PHE A 233 15.61 -17.90 22.38
N ILE A 234 14.39 -17.38 22.47
CA ILE A 234 13.29 -17.67 21.54
C ILE A 234 12.78 -16.39 20.86
N THR A 235 12.00 -16.57 19.81
CA THR A 235 11.37 -15.51 18.99
C THR A 235 9.90 -15.27 19.38
N ASP A 236 9.57 -14.15 20.04
CA ASP A 236 8.20 -13.79 20.46
C ASP A 236 7.82 -12.38 20.01
N ASN A 237 6.54 -12.00 19.95
CA ASN A 237 6.08 -10.68 19.47
C ASN A 237 5.58 -9.77 20.61
N LYS A 238 6.15 -9.91 21.82
CA LYS A 238 5.71 -9.18 23.03
C LYS A 238 6.56 -7.95 23.35
N LEU A 239 5.93 -7.03 24.08
CA LEU A 239 6.54 -5.87 24.72
C LEU A 239 7.72 -6.27 25.63
N ASP A 240 8.90 -5.69 25.40
CA ASP A 240 10.07 -5.90 26.26
C ASP A 240 10.07 -4.92 27.45
N PHE A 241 9.34 -5.30 28.49
CA PHE A 241 9.29 -4.55 29.75
C PHE A 241 10.64 -4.52 30.51
N VAL A 242 11.59 -5.42 30.21
CA VAL A 242 12.90 -5.47 30.89
C VAL A 242 13.83 -4.39 30.32
N SER A 243 13.84 -4.22 28.99
CA SER A 243 14.53 -3.08 28.37
C SER A 243 13.87 -1.75 28.74
N LEU A 244 12.54 -1.69 28.82
CA LEU A 244 11.81 -0.52 29.30
C LEU A 244 12.21 -0.13 30.74
N GLU A 245 12.21 -1.08 31.69
CA GLU A 245 12.61 -0.80 33.07
C GLU A 245 14.05 -0.30 33.18
N LYS A 246 14.95 -0.85 32.36
CA LYS A 246 16.35 -0.45 32.29
C LYS A 246 16.52 0.99 31.78
N ILE A 247 15.78 1.37 30.73
CA ILE A 247 15.80 2.75 30.18
C ILE A 247 15.17 3.72 31.18
N LEU A 248 14.00 3.41 31.73
CA LEU A 248 13.32 4.27 32.71
C LEU A 248 14.18 4.52 33.95
N ASN A 249 14.81 3.49 34.51
CA ASN A 249 15.73 3.67 35.64
C ASN A 249 17.01 4.45 35.26
N GLN A 250 17.49 4.36 34.02
CA GLN A 250 18.60 5.22 33.55
C GLN A 250 18.18 6.69 33.45
N GLN A 251 17.00 6.99 32.90
CA GLN A 251 16.46 8.36 32.84
C GLN A 251 16.28 8.95 34.25
N ILE A 252 15.66 8.20 35.16
CA ILE A 252 15.40 8.61 36.55
C ILE A 252 16.71 8.84 37.32
N ASN A 253 17.70 7.95 37.19
CA ASN A 253 19.00 8.08 37.87
C ASN A 253 19.86 9.25 37.36
N ASN A 254 19.47 9.90 36.26
CA ASN A 254 20.14 11.08 35.70
C ASN A 254 19.28 12.36 35.78
N ASN A 255 18.22 12.35 36.58
CA ASN A 255 17.37 13.51 36.88
C ASN A 255 16.75 14.21 35.65
N VAL A 256 16.40 13.46 34.61
CA VAL A 256 15.69 14.01 33.43
C VAL A 256 14.27 14.40 33.82
N ASP A 257 13.83 15.61 33.47
CA ASP A 257 12.69 16.30 34.12
C ASP A 257 11.29 15.70 33.85
N GLY A 258 11.17 14.69 32.99
CA GLY A 258 9.92 13.96 32.72
C GLY A 258 10.01 12.96 31.57
N ILE A 259 9.05 12.04 31.47
CA ILE A 259 9.01 10.96 30.45
C ILE A 259 7.76 11.10 29.58
N ILE A 260 7.92 11.02 28.26
CA ILE A 260 6.79 10.92 27.31
C ILE A 260 6.70 9.49 26.78
N VAL A 261 5.52 8.88 26.90
CA VAL A 261 5.26 7.47 26.55
C VAL A 261 4.33 7.40 25.33
N GLY A 262 4.65 6.54 24.34
CA GLY A 262 3.80 6.34 23.17
C GLY A 262 3.71 7.56 22.24
N GLY A 263 4.84 8.19 21.92
CA GLY A 263 4.88 9.35 21.04
C GLY A 263 4.43 9.07 19.59
N THR A 264 4.21 10.16 18.84
CA THR A 264 3.88 10.22 17.40
C THR A 264 4.98 9.74 16.44
N THR A 265 6.02 9.09 16.96
CA THR A 265 7.20 8.61 16.22
C THR A 265 7.75 7.40 16.98
N GLY A 266 8.07 6.33 16.26
CA GLY A 266 8.23 5.00 16.84
C GLY A 266 6.92 4.22 16.89
N GLU A 267 6.96 3.08 17.60
CA GLU A 267 5.90 2.06 17.60
C GLU A 267 4.62 2.50 18.31
N GLY A 268 4.59 3.66 18.99
CA GLY A 268 3.38 4.20 19.66
C GLY A 268 2.16 4.40 18.74
N THR A 269 2.38 4.47 17.42
CA THR A 269 1.30 4.50 16.40
C THR A 269 0.91 3.12 15.85
N SER A 270 1.62 2.06 16.26
CA SER A 270 1.50 0.67 15.81
C SER A 270 1.06 -0.30 16.92
N LEU A 271 1.05 0.14 18.19
CA LEU A 271 0.47 -0.58 19.33
C LEU A 271 -1.05 -0.71 19.17
N THR A 272 -1.60 -1.84 19.61
CA THR A 272 -3.04 -1.91 19.94
C THR A 272 -3.34 -1.09 21.20
N MET A 273 -4.61 -0.74 21.41
CA MET A 273 -5.04 -0.03 22.63
C MET A 273 -4.75 -0.83 23.92
N GLN A 274 -4.69 -2.17 23.87
CA GLN A 274 -4.29 -2.99 25.00
C GLN A 274 -2.78 -2.87 25.27
N GLU A 275 -1.95 -2.99 24.24
CA GLU A 275 -0.48 -2.87 24.41
C GLU A 275 -0.08 -1.46 24.86
N TYR A 276 -0.80 -0.43 24.41
CA TYR A 276 -0.65 0.94 24.90
C TYR A 276 -1.11 1.11 26.36
N GLU A 277 -2.19 0.45 26.78
CA GLU A 277 -2.61 0.39 28.19
C GLU A 277 -1.55 -0.31 29.06
N GLU A 278 -1.07 -1.49 28.66
CA GLU A 278 -0.03 -2.23 29.39
C GLU A 278 1.30 -1.45 29.46
N LEU A 279 1.72 -0.80 28.38
CA LEU A 279 2.92 0.06 28.34
C LEU A 279 2.81 1.25 29.31
N LEU A 280 1.67 1.93 29.34
CA LEU A 280 1.43 3.04 30.27
C LEU A 280 1.39 2.57 31.73
N GLN A 281 0.66 1.49 32.03
CA GLN A 281 0.57 0.93 33.38
C GLN A 281 1.97 0.56 33.92
N VAL A 282 2.73 -0.24 33.17
CA VAL A 282 4.08 -0.67 33.57
C VAL A 282 5.04 0.53 33.70
N THR A 283 4.93 1.54 32.83
CA THR A 283 5.76 2.75 32.97
C THR A 283 5.48 3.51 34.28
N VAL A 284 4.21 3.68 34.66
CA VAL A 284 3.83 4.32 35.93
C VAL A 284 4.27 3.48 37.14
N GLU A 285 4.10 2.15 37.06
CA GLU A 285 4.55 1.20 38.10
C GLU A 285 6.07 1.20 38.30
N ILE A 286 6.87 1.37 37.25
CA ILE A 286 8.33 1.49 37.32
C ILE A 286 8.73 2.88 37.83
N ALA A 287 8.11 3.94 37.31
CA ALA A 287 8.44 5.31 37.67
C ALA A 287 8.15 5.61 39.15
N LYS A 288 7.05 5.08 39.72
CA LYS A 288 6.68 5.24 41.14
C LYS A 288 6.64 6.71 41.59
N LYS A 289 6.16 7.59 40.70
CA LYS A 289 6.14 9.06 40.87
C LYS A 289 7.51 9.72 41.11
N ARG A 290 8.61 9.05 40.74
CA ARG A 290 9.97 9.65 40.76
C ARG A 290 10.15 10.72 39.69
N LEU A 291 9.40 10.64 38.59
CA LEU A 291 9.34 11.62 37.50
C LEU A 291 7.88 11.73 36.97
N PRO A 292 7.49 12.88 36.38
CA PRO A 292 6.21 13.02 35.69
C PRO A 292 6.12 12.13 34.43
N ILE A 293 4.97 11.47 34.26
CA ILE A 293 4.66 10.64 33.08
C ILE A 293 3.63 11.33 32.20
N ILE A 294 3.98 11.53 30.93
CA ILE A 294 3.15 12.21 29.93
C ILE A 294 2.73 11.20 28.84
N ALA A 295 1.42 11.00 28.67
CA ALA A 295 0.89 10.07 27.67
C ALA A 295 0.80 10.70 26.26
N GLY A 296 1.26 9.99 25.23
CA GLY A 296 1.16 10.41 23.83
C GLY A 296 -0.23 10.17 23.23
N CYS A 297 -1.19 11.04 23.53
CA CYS A 297 -2.59 10.89 23.09
C CYS A 297 -2.87 11.47 21.70
N SER A 298 -1.99 11.21 20.74
CA SER A 298 -2.06 11.75 19.37
C SER A 298 -2.53 10.68 18.38
N ALA A 299 -3.61 10.94 17.65
CA ALA A 299 -4.28 9.96 16.80
C ALA A 299 -4.74 10.53 15.44
N ILE A 300 -5.10 9.64 14.51
CA ILE A 300 -5.64 10.00 13.18
C ILE A 300 -7.01 10.69 13.23
N ASN A 301 -7.71 10.66 14.37
CA ASN A 301 -8.98 11.34 14.58
C ASN A 301 -9.19 11.75 16.06
N THR A 302 -10.10 12.70 16.28
CA THR A 302 -10.37 13.25 17.62
C THR A 302 -10.97 12.22 18.59
N ALA A 303 -11.77 11.25 18.12
CA ALA A 303 -12.44 10.29 19.00
C ALA A 303 -11.44 9.33 19.67
N LEU A 304 -10.51 8.77 18.89
CA LEU A 304 -9.45 7.90 19.42
C LEU A 304 -8.51 8.67 20.37
N ALA A 305 -8.15 9.92 20.04
CA ALA A 305 -7.38 10.77 20.96
C ALA A 305 -8.12 11.03 22.29
N VAL A 306 -9.45 11.22 22.27
CA VAL A 306 -10.28 11.32 23.49
C VAL A 306 -10.26 10.01 24.30
N GLU A 307 -10.24 8.84 23.65
CA GLU A 307 -10.14 7.55 24.33
C GLU A 307 -8.77 7.35 24.98
N MET A 308 -7.68 7.71 24.29
CA MET A 308 -6.32 7.68 24.86
C MET A 308 -6.17 8.62 26.07
N ILE A 309 -6.78 9.82 26.04
CA ILE A 309 -6.82 10.74 27.20
C ILE A 309 -7.60 10.13 28.37
N LYS A 310 -8.78 9.55 28.12
CA LYS A 310 -9.58 8.86 29.16
C LYS A 310 -8.82 7.69 29.77
N LEU A 311 -8.06 6.94 28.96
CA LEU A 311 -7.22 5.84 29.40
C LEU A 311 -6.07 6.32 30.31
N GLY A 312 -5.32 7.35 29.89
CA GLY A 312 -4.29 7.97 30.73
C GLY A 312 -4.85 8.47 32.08
N GLY A 313 -6.07 8.99 32.08
CA GLY A 313 -6.79 9.38 33.30
C GLY A 313 -7.14 8.24 34.25
N LYS A 314 -7.41 7.02 33.74
CA LYS A 314 -7.56 5.81 34.58
C LYS A 314 -6.23 5.38 35.19
N ILE A 315 -5.16 5.41 34.39
CA ILE A 315 -3.81 4.97 34.76
C ILE A 315 -3.11 6.01 35.69
N SER A 316 -3.69 7.20 35.83
CA SER A 316 -3.18 8.31 36.65
C SER A 316 -1.82 8.86 36.18
N VAL A 317 -1.70 9.11 34.88
CA VAL A 317 -0.58 9.86 34.29
C VAL A 317 -0.64 11.35 34.65
N ASP A 318 0.51 12.03 34.65
CA ASP A 318 0.65 13.43 35.07
C ASP A 318 0.31 14.45 33.96
N GLY A 319 0.24 14.02 32.70
CA GLY A 319 -0.12 14.87 31.57
C GLY A 319 -0.31 14.11 30.25
N CYS A 320 -0.60 14.83 29.15
CA CYS A 320 -0.54 14.26 27.79
C CYS A 320 0.05 15.20 26.74
N MET A 321 0.50 14.62 25.62
CA MET A 321 0.98 15.32 24.43
C MET A 321 0.07 15.02 23.23
N VAL A 322 -0.40 16.07 22.54
CA VAL A 322 -1.40 15.98 21.45
C VAL A 322 -0.96 16.76 20.21
N SER A 323 -0.96 16.11 19.04
CA SER A 323 -0.68 16.75 17.75
C SER A 323 -1.96 17.13 16.99
N ILE A 324 -1.80 17.86 15.88
CA ILE A 324 -2.81 17.92 14.82
C ILE A 324 -3.05 16.48 14.30
N PRO A 325 -4.29 16.07 13.95
CA PRO A 325 -4.56 14.74 13.41
C PRO A 325 -3.78 14.48 12.11
N SER A 326 -3.11 13.34 12.03
CA SER A 326 -2.40 12.93 10.80
C SER A 326 -3.39 12.56 9.68
N TYR A 327 -2.97 12.74 8.43
CA TYR A 327 -3.75 12.51 7.19
C TYR A 327 -4.97 13.43 6.96
N VAL A 328 -5.41 14.20 7.95
CA VAL A 328 -6.41 15.27 7.78
C VAL A 328 -5.69 16.61 7.62
N LYS A 329 -6.20 17.50 6.75
CA LYS A 329 -5.71 18.89 6.61
C LYS A 329 -6.75 19.87 7.20
N PRO A 330 -6.89 19.96 8.53
CA PRO A 330 -7.86 20.87 9.15
C PRO A 330 -7.49 22.34 8.90
N SER A 331 -8.51 23.20 8.84
CA SER A 331 -8.30 24.64 8.98
C SER A 331 -7.82 24.99 10.39
N GLN A 332 -7.31 26.21 10.60
CA GLN A 332 -6.93 26.69 11.93
C GLN A 332 -8.08 26.60 12.96
N GLN A 333 -9.32 26.86 12.53
CA GLN A 333 -10.51 26.64 13.35
C GLN A 333 -10.75 25.13 13.65
N GLY A 334 -10.47 24.24 12.70
CA GLY A 334 -10.52 22.79 12.93
C GLY A 334 -9.46 22.30 13.92
N ILE A 335 -8.25 22.87 13.88
CA ILE A 335 -7.17 22.62 14.86
C ILE A 335 -7.63 23.09 16.25
N TYR A 336 -8.16 24.31 16.34
CA TYR A 336 -8.69 24.84 17.60
C TYR A 336 -9.79 23.93 18.18
N LEU A 337 -10.78 23.55 17.38
CA LEU A 337 -11.88 22.67 17.81
C LEU A 337 -11.39 21.27 18.24
N HIS A 338 -10.41 20.70 17.54
CA HIS A 338 -9.77 19.44 17.92
C HIS A 338 -9.09 19.56 19.29
N CYS A 339 -8.16 20.50 19.46
CA CYS A 339 -7.43 20.67 20.71
C CYS A 339 -8.34 21.11 21.88
N ALA A 340 -9.40 21.89 21.63
CA ALA A 340 -10.42 22.23 22.62
C ALA A 340 -11.27 21.01 23.04
N THR A 341 -11.57 20.08 22.12
CA THR A 341 -12.23 18.81 22.45
C THR A 341 -11.35 17.94 23.34
N LEU A 342 -10.04 17.85 23.05
CA LEU A 342 -9.08 17.12 23.88
C LEU A 342 -8.88 17.78 25.25
N HIS A 343 -8.82 19.11 25.31
CA HIS A 343 -8.83 19.89 26.56
C HIS A 343 -10.04 19.54 27.44
N ASN A 344 -11.23 19.43 26.84
CA ASN A 344 -12.47 19.14 27.57
C ASN A 344 -12.60 17.67 27.99
N ALA A 345 -11.89 16.76 27.32
CA ALA A 345 -11.79 15.35 27.72
C ALA A 345 -10.71 15.07 28.79
N SER A 346 -9.72 15.95 28.94
CA SER A 346 -8.62 15.80 29.90
C SER A 346 -8.93 16.45 31.26
N ASN A 347 -8.46 15.80 32.34
CA ASN A 347 -8.41 16.36 33.69
C ASN A 347 -7.00 16.81 34.11
N PHE A 348 -5.98 16.59 33.27
CA PHE A 348 -4.56 16.87 33.53
C PHE A 348 -3.96 17.78 32.44
N PRO A 349 -2.77 18.37 32.64
CA PRO A 349 -2.14 19.27 31.67
C PRO A 349 -1.90 18.64 30.29
N ILE A 350 -1.94 19.50 29.27
CA ILE A 350 -1.76 19.17 27.86
C ILE A 350 -0.60 19.96 27.28
N MET A 351 0.28 19.25 26.58
CA MET A 351 1.30 19.77 25.68
C MET A 351 0.81 19.63 24.23
N LEU A 352 0.78 20.72 23.47
CA LEU A 352 0.58 20.68 22.03
C LEU A 352 1.85 20.16 21.34
N TYR A 353 1.72 19.50 20.19
CA TYR A 353 2.86 19.10 19.36
C TYR A 353 2.72 19.60 17.92
N SER A 354 3.54 20.59 17.55
CA SER A 354 3.75 21.01 16.16
C SER A 354 4.74 20.06 15.48
N VAL A 355 4.33 19.51 14.34
CA VAL A 355 5.15 18.61 13.51
C VAL A 355 4.71 18.70 12.03
N PRO A 356 4.83 19.88 11.39
CA PRO A 356 4.30 20.12 10.04
C PRO A 356 4.84 19.17 8.97
N THR A 357 6.04 18.62 9.18
CA THR A 357 6.65 17.57 8.35
C THR A 357 5.84 16.26 8.29
N ARG A 358 4.97 16.00 9.28
CA ARG A 358 4.05 14.85 9.34
C ARG A 358 2.58 15.25 9.18
N THR A 359 2.18 16.41 9.70
CA THR A 359 0.77 16.87 9.67
C THR A 359 0.40 17.68 8.43
N ILE A 360 1.37 18.13 7.63
CA ILE A 360 1.23 18.99 6.43
C ILE A 360 0.67 20.41 6.73
N VAL A 361 -0.08 20.56 7.82
CA VAL A 361 -0.56 21.83 8.39
C VAL A 361 0.15 22.07 9.72
N ASP A 362 0.53 23.32 9.99
CA ASP A 362 1.06 23.78 11.28
C ASP A 362 0.03 24.63 12.04
N PHE A 363 0.26 24.89 13.32
CA PHE A 363 -0.47 25.90 14.07
C PHE A 363 -0.05 27.31 13.60
N SER A 364 -1.03 28.18 13.37
CA SER A 364 -0.79 29.62 13.24
C SER A 364 -0.51 30.25 14.62
N ASP A 365 0.25 31.35 14.64
CA ASP A 365 0.53 32.12 15.86
C ASP A 365 -0.76 32.46 16.63
N GLU A 366 -1.81 32.89 15.93
CA GLU A 366 -3.13 33.19 16.49
C GLU A 366 -3.78 31.94 17.13
N THR A 367 -3.68 30.78 16.49
CA THR A 367 -4.22 29.52 17.05
C THR A 367 -3.46 29.07 18.28
N ILE A 368 -2.14 29.29 18.35
CA ILE A 368 -1.34 29.03 19.55
C ILE A 368 -1.80 29.98 20.68
N VAL A 369 -1.91 31.28 20.43
CA VAL A 369 -2.39 32.27 21.42
C VAL A 369 -3.82 31.94 21.88
N ASN A 370 -4.71 31.51 20.99
CA ASN A 370 -6.08 31.13 21.34
C ASN A 370 -6.17 29.80 22.11
N LEU A 371 -5.32 28.82 21.82
CA LEU A 371 -5.23 27.58 22.60
C LEU A 371 -4.56 27.78 23.96
N ALA A 372 -3.58 28.68 24.07
CA ALA A 372 -2.91 29.02 25.34
C ALA A 372 -3.88 29.60 26.39
N LYS A 373 -5.02 30.18 25.96
CA LYS A 373 -6.10 30.65 26.85
C LYS A 373 -6.87 29.50 27.54
N LEU A 374 -6.83 28.28 27.00
CA LEU A 374 -7.47 27.12 27.63
C LEU A 374 -6.64 26.66 28.84
N PRO A 375 -7.21 26.53 30.05
CA PRO A 375 -6.45 26.45 31.29
C PRO A 375 -5.45 25.28 31.34
N ARG A 376 -5.83 24.09 30.85
CA ARG A 376 -4.94 22.90 30.87
C ARG A 376 -3.90 22.84 29.75
N ILE A 377 -3.95 23.70 28.73
CA ILE A 377 -2.93 23.71 27.67
C ILE A 377 -1.75 24.58 28.12
N ILE A 378 -0.61 23.97 28.46
CA ILE A 378 0.50 24.64 29.18
C ILE A 378 1.81 24.75 28.36
N ALA A 379 1.91 24.04 27.24
CA ALA A 379 3.14 23.97 26.47
C ALA A 379 2.91 23.67 24.98
N LEU A 380 3.91 24.00 24.17
CA LEU A 380 4.07 23.55 22.79
C LEU A 380 5.45 22.89 22.64
N LYS A 381 5.48 21.61 22.30
CA LYS A 381 6.65 20.98 21.68
C LYS A 381 6.62 21.34 20.19
N ASP A 382 7.74 21.84 19.66
CA ASP A 382 7.82 22.30 18.28
C ASP A 382 8.92 21.59 17.48
N ALA A 383 8.52 20.81 16.47
CA ALA A 383 9.40 20.18 15.49
C ALA A 383 9.26 20.81 14.08
N GLY A 384 8.78 22.06 14.00
CA GLY A 384 8.87 22.91 12.81
C GLY A 384 10.26 23.54 12.64
N THR A 385 10.46 24.24 11.53
CA THR A 385 11.73 24.91 11.19
C THR A 385 11.80 26.38 11.64
N ASP A 386 10.73 26.92 12.25
CA ASP A 386 10.65 28.30 12.73
C ASP A 386 11.22 28.43 14.15
N LEU A 387 12.55 28.60 14.24
CA LEU A 387 13.25 28.81 15.51
C LEU A 387 12.83 30.11 16.22
N THR A 388 12.28 31.08 15.50
CA THR A 388 11.92 32.41 16.07
C THR A 388 10.58 32.41 16.80
N ARG A 389 9.83 31.31 16.71
CA ARG A 389 8.48 31.19 17.27
C ARG A 389 8.38 31.49 18.77
N PRO A 390 9.30 31.07 19.66
CA PRO A 390 9.24 31.44 21.08
C PRO A 390 9.41 32.95 21.27
N GLN A 391 10.40 33.57 20.61
CA GLN A 391 10.63 35.02 20.68
C GLN A 391 9.41 35.82 20.20
N ARG A 392 8.75 35.37 19.14
CA ARG A 392 7.62 36.06 18.49
C ARG A 392 6.30 35.90 19.24
N ILE A 393 5.98 34.71 19.74
CA ILE A 393 4.67 34.41 20.33
C ILE A 393 4.63 34.63 21.85
N LYS A 394 5.73 34.40 22.58
CA LYS A 394 5.76 34.53 24.05
C LYS A 394 5.33 35.92 24.56
N PRO A 395 5.66 37.06 23.90
CA PRO A 395 5.10 38.36 24.27
C PRO A 395 3.58 38.43 24.10
N LEU A 396 3.04 37.94 22.98
CA LEU A 396 1.60 37.94 22.69
C LEU A 396 0.81 37.07 23.68
N ILE A 397 1.40 35.95 24.12
CA ILE A 397 0.82 35.11 25.17
C ILE A 397 0.86 35.83 26.52
N ASN A 398 1.97 36.47 26.89
CA ASN A 398 2.09 37.21 28.15
C ASN A 398 1.13 38.41 28.23
N GLU A 399 0.85 39.08 27.11
CA GLU A 399 -0.14 40.15 27.02
C GLU A 399 -1.58 39.59 27.11
N ALA A 400 -1.84 38.44 26.49
CA ALA A 400 -3.16 37.81 26.49
C ALA A 400 -3.50 37.04 27.79
N LEU A 401 -2.51 36.64 28.59
CA LEU A 401 -2.67 35.77 29.76
C LEU A 401 -2.11 36.41 31.05
N ILE A 402 -3.00 36.92 31.89
CA ILE A 402 -2.64 37.32 33.25
C ILE A 402 -2.22 36.08 34.05
N ASN A 403 -0.96 36.05 34.49
CA ASN A 403 -0.39 35.08 35.44
C ASN A 403 -0.40 33.60 35.03
N LYS A 404 -0.32 33.27 33.73
CA LYS A 404 -0.14 31.87 33.26
C LYS A 404 1.11 31.72 32.39
N GLU A 405 2.06 30.90 32.83
CA GLU A 405 3.21 30.51 32.02
C GLU A 405 2.79 29.56 30.88
N PHE A 406 3.35 29.77 29.69
CA PHE A 406 3.23 28.85 28.55
C PHE A 406 4.63 28.51 28.02
N ASN A 407 4.93 27.21 27.94
CA ASN A 407 6.30 26.75 27.72
C ASN A 407 6.53 26.23 26.29
N PHE A 408 7.44 26.89 25.57
CA PHE A 408 7.94 26.42 24.28
C PHE A 408 9.11 25.44 24.50
N LEU A 409 9.02 24.26 23.92
CA LEU A 409 10.01 23.19 24.00
C LEU A 409 10.47 22.78 22.59
N CYS A 410 11.77 22.66 22.37
CA CYS A 410 12.29 22.19 21.09
C CYS A 410 11.96 20.71 20.88
N GLY A 411 11.59 20.35 19.65
CA GLY A 411 11.24 19.00 19.22
C GLY A 411 12.28 18.31 18.32
N ASN A 412 13.38 18.97 17.97
CA ASN A 412 14.54 18.39 17.28
C ASN A 412 15.81 18.62 18.13
N ASP A 413 16.56 17.54 18.41
CA ASP A 413 17.78 17.57 19.21
C ASP A 413 18.89 18.44 18.57
N SER A 414 19.00 18.47 17.23
CA SER A 414 20.05 19.23 16.53
C SER A 414 19.93 20.74 16.74
N MET A 415 18.68 21.22 16.82
CA MET A 415 18.32 22.64 16.93
C MET A 415 18.12 23.12 18.37
N ALA A 416 18.18 22.22 19.35
CA ALA A 416 17.75 22.49 20.73
C ALA A 416 18.47 23.70 21.38
N LEU A 417 19.80 23.81 21.20
CA LEU A 417 20.59 24.95 21.70
C LEU A 417 20.11 26.28 21.12
N THR A 418 19.97 26.38 19.80
CA THR A 418 19.55 27.60 19.11
C THR A 418 18.09 27.94 19.42
N TYR A 419 17.22 26.94 19.61
CA TYR A 419 15.84 27.15 20.03
C TYR A 419 15.73 27.69 21.47
N SER A 420 16.67 27.31 22.36
CA SER A 420 16.83 27.94 23.67
C SER A 420 17.39 29.36 23.59
N GLU A 421 18.37 29.65 22.72
CA GLU A 421 18.85 31.02 22.45
C GLU A 421 17.72 31.95 21.96
N GLN A 422 16.68 31.41 21.29
CA GLN A 422 15.46 32.15 20.91
C GLN A 422 14.37 32.22 22.00
N GLY A 423 14.65 31.76 23.23
CA GLY A 423 13.76 31.89 24.39
C GLY A 423 12.89 30.67 24.70
N GLY A 424 13.14 29.51 24.08
CA GLY A 424 12.58 28.21 24.44
C GLY A 424 13.11 27.68 25.79
N LYS A 425 12.24 27.13 26.64
CA LYS A 425 12.58 26.77 28.04
C LYS A 425 13.34 25.45 28.18
N GLY A 426 13.39 24.66 27.12
CA GLY A 426 14.10 23.39 27.03
C GLY A 426 13.67 22.60 25.81
N TRP A 427 13.78 21.27 25.88
CA TRP A 427 13.47 20.38 24.77
C TRP A 427 12.74 19.11 25.20
N VAL A 428 12.23 18.36 24.21
CA VAL A 428 11.80 16.97 24.36
C VAL A 428 12.76 16.09 23.55
N SER A 429 13.80 15.60 24.24
CA SER A 429 14.94 14.96 23.57
C SER A 429 14.72 13.47 23.34
N VAL A 430 14.95 13.09 22.09
CA VAL A 430 15.06 11.71 21.64
C VAL A 430 16.37 11.11 22.21
N THR A 431 17.48 11.80 21.99
CA THR A 431 18.85 11.46 22.41
C THR A 431 19.00 11.18 23.91
N SER A 432 18.08 11.66 24.75
CA SER A 432 18.04 11.38 26.20
C SER A 432 18.05 9.90 26.58
N ASN A 433 17.51 8.97 25.77
CA ASN A 433 17.23 7.61 26.25
C ASN A 433 18.46 6.72 26.34
N ILE A 434 19.59 7.13 25.76
CA ILE A 434 20.89 6.55 26.10
C ILE A 434 21.96 7.65 26.40
N MET A 435 21.81 8.95 26.07
CA MET A 435 22.67 10.08 26.57
C MET A 435 22.12 10.86 27.81
N PRO A 436 21.35 10.32 28.77
CA PRO A 436 20.52 11.15 29.66
C PRO A 436 21.32 12.16 30.51
N ALA A 437 22.51 11.77 30.97
CA ALA A 437 23.43 12.65 31.71
C ALA A 437 23.88 13.87 30.90
N LEU A 438 24.25 13.67 29.63
CA LEU A 438 24.82 14.72 28.77
C LEU A 438 23.70 15.63 28.23
N CYS A 439 22.53 15.06 27.94
CA CYS A 439 21.33 15.84 27.70
C CYS A 439 20.99 16.73 28.90
N LYS A 440 20.92 16.17 30.12
CA LYS A 440 20.62 16.95 31.32
C LYS A 440 21.67 18.05 31.56
N GLN A 441 22.97 17.74 31.42
CA GLN A 441 24.05 18.72 31.52
C GLN A 441 23.91 19.87 30.51
N LEU A 442 23.59 19.59 29.25
CA LEU A 442 23.46 20.64 28.22
C LEU A 442 22.18 21.47 28.43
N GLN A 443 21.08 20.85 28.89
CA GLN A 443 19.84 21.54 29.29
C GLN A 443 20.07 22.47 30.49
N ASP A 444 20.78 21.98 31.52
CA ASP A 444 21.09 22.76 32.72
C ASP A 444 22.09 23.90 32.40
N ASN A 445 23.05 23.69 31.48
CA ASN A 445 23.90 24.77 30.97
C ASN A 445 23.09 25.87 30.25
N CYS A 446 22.11 25.50 29.43
CA CYS A 446 21.20 26.47 28.78
C CYS A 446 20.33 27.23 29.79
N GLN A 447 19.83 26.57 30.85
CA GLN A 447 19.03 27.22 31.89
C GLN A 447 19.81 28.19 32.79
N ASN A 448 21.13 28.09 32.81
CA ASN A 448 22.03 29.01 33.54
C ASN A 448 22.70 30.04 32.61
N ASP A 449 22.14 30.28 31.42
CA ASP A 449 22.65 31.17 30.36
C ASP A 449 24.13 30.95 29.95
N ASN A 450 24.66 29.75 30.21
CA ASN A 450 26.07 29.39 29.99
C ASN A 450 26.28 28.79 28.59
N TYR A 451 25.88 29.54 27.56
CA TYR A 451 25.82 29.06 26.17
C TYR A 451 27.19 28.65 25.60
N GLU A 452 28.30 29.25 26.04
CA GLU A 452 29.64 28.80 25.61
C GLU A 452 30.00 27.43 26.18
N SER A 453 29.68 27.15 27.45
CA SER A 453 29.86 25.80 28.01
C SER A 453 28.90 24.80 27.35
N ALA A 454 27.70 25.22 26.95
CA ALA A 454 26.78 24.38 26.15
C ALA A 454 27.35 24.08 24.75
N LYS A 455 28.01 25.04 24.09
CA LYS A 455 28.70 24.84 22.78
C LYS A 455 29.88 23.88 22.90
N ASP A 456 30.71 24.01 23.93
CA ASP A 456 31.80 23.05 24.17
C ASP A 456 31.30 21.68 24.62
N THR A 457 30.14 21.60 25.28
CA THR A 457 29.43 20.32 25.52
C THR A 457 28.90 19.71 24.20
N LYS A 458 28.41 20.52 23.25
CA LYS A 458 27.97 20.07 21.92
C LYS A 458 29.15 19.58 21.06
N ARG A 459 30.35 20.15 21.24
CA ARG A 459 31.62 19.79 20.56
C ARG A 459 32.29 18.49 21.06
N ASP A 460 31.69 17.72 21.98
CA ASP A 460 32.14 16.34 22.14
C ASP A 460 31.89 15.62 20.80
N LYS A 461 32.96 15.15 20.16
CA LYS A 461 32.93 14.47 18.85
C LYS A 461 32.04 13.22 18.79
N LYS A 462 31.55 12.73 19.92
CA LYS A 462 30.47 11.73 19.98
C LYS A 462 29.11 12.39 19.87
N LEU A 463 28.80 13.41 20.68
CA LEU A 463 27.50 14.06 20.64
C LEU A 463 27.29 14.82 19.32
N GLU A 464 28.30 15.54 18.83
CA GLU A 464 28.27 16.23 17.54
C GLU A 464 27.92 15.25 16.41
N LYS A 465 28.59 14.08 16.37
CA LYS A 465 28.32 13.02 15.39
C LYS A 465 26.95 12.35 15.57
N ILE A 466 26.46 12.20 16.81
CA ILE A 466 25.13 11.66 17.12
C ILE A 466 24.02 12.64 16.71
N ILE A 467 24.31 13.94 16.71
CA ILE A 467 23.38 15.00 16.34
C ILE A 467 23.33 15.23 14.82
N ASP A 468 24.48 15.15 14.14
CA ASP A 468 24.56 15.33 12.69
C ASP A 468 24.02 14.10 11.91
N ASP A 469 24.13 12.89 12.47
CA ASP A 469 23.43 11.69 11.98
C ASP A 469 21.94 11.74 12.40
N GLU A 470 21.08 12.54 11.73
CA GLU A 470 19.61 12.65 11.97
C GLU A 470 18.80 11.34 11.77
N GLN A 471 19.46 10.17 11.68
CA GLN A 471 18.84 8.83 11.54
C GLN A 471 18.24 8.28 12.86
N ILE A 472 18.13 9.13 13.89
CA ILE A 472 17.75 8.76 15.25
C ILE A 472 16.37 9.37 15.59
N SER A 473 15.27 8.60 15.47
CA SER A 473 14.03 8.86 16.23
C SER A 473 13.32 7.56 16.69
N ALA A 474 13.04 7.42 18.00
CA ALA A 474 12.46 6.27 18.76
C ALA A 474 13.09 4.86 18.58
N LEU A 475 13.55 4.19 19.66
CA LEU A 475 14.10 2.81 19.63
C LEU A 475 13.43 1.87 20.66
N ILE A 476 12.91 0.74 20.15
CA ILE A 476 12.34 -0.43 20.85
C ILE A 476 11.14 -0.16 21.76
N VAL A 477 9.95 -0.33 21.17
CA VAL A 477 8.86 -1.17 21.68
C VAL A 477 8.35 -2.02 20.51
N ASN A 478 9.11 -3.03 20.08
CA ASN A 478 8.85 -3.79 18.84
C ASN A 478 7.50 -4.52 18.85
N VAL A 479 6.50 -3.90 18.20
CA VAL A 479 5.20 -4.48 17.89
C VAL A 479 4.92 -4.24 16.41
N ASN A 480 4.65 -5.32 15.68
CA ASN A 480 4.37 -5.34 14.23
C ASN A 480 5.52 -4.98 13.27
N SER A 481 6.72 -5.51 13.52
CA SER A 481 7.66 -5.85 12.44
C SER A 481 7.70 -7.38 12.22
N PRO A 482 8.07 -7.90 11.03
CA PRO A 482 8.17 -9.35 10.78
C PRO A 482 9.40 -10.03 11.42
N GLY A 483 10.06 -9.37 12.38
CA GLY A 483 11.14 -9.91 13.21
C GLY A 483 10.78 -9.82 14.70
N GLY A 484 10.35 -10.94 15.29
CA GLY A 484 10.05 -11.05 16.72
C GLY A 484 11.26 -10.87 17.65
N THR A 485 10.95 -10.39 18.86
CA THR A 485 11.79 -10.12 20.01
C THR A 485 12.63 -11.33 20.46
N VAL A 486 13.88 -11.04 20.84
CA VAL A 486 14.88 -11.96 21.40
C VAL A 486 14.74 -12.00 22.92
N VAL A 487 14.18 -13.07 23.48
CA VAL A 487 14.04 -13.21 24.94
C VAL A 487 15.12 -14.13 25.51
N GLY A 488 16.22 -13.54 26.00
CA GLY A 488 17.26 -14.28 26.73
C GLY A 488 18.56 -13.50 27.02
N SER A 489 18.94 -13.48 28.30
CA SER A 489 20.30 -13.24 28.83
C SER A 489 20.96 -11.85 28.66
N GLU A 490 21.72 -11.46 29.70
CA GLU A 490 22.56 -10.27 29.75
C GLU A 490 23.79 -10.36 28.82
N LYS A 491 24.22 -11.57 28.43
CA LYS A 491 25.37 -11.76 27.54
C LYS A 491 25.03 -11.47 26.08
N ILE A 492 23.86 -11.81 25.56
CA ILE A 492 23.42 -11.39 24.20
C ILE A 492 23.41 -9.86 24.07
N TYR A 493 22.87 -9.16 25.07
CA TYR A 493 22.96 -7.70 25.15
C TYR A 493 24.43 -7.23 25.11
N ASN A 494 25.34 -7.92 25.80
CA ASN A 494 26.77 -7.63 25.76
C ASN A 494 27.49 -8.06 24.45
N ILE A 495 26.91 -8.93 23.62
CA ILE A 495 27.44 -9.30 22.29
C ILE A 495 27.06 -8.22 21.28
N PHE A 496 25.82 -7.74 21.27
CA PHE A 496 25.49 -6.50 20.54
C PHE A 496 26.33 -5.31 21.05
N ARG A 497 26.67 -5.28 22.34
CA ARG A 497 27.59 -4.28 22.92
C ARG A 497 29.07 -4.47 22.51
N LYS A 498 29.52 -5.67 22.10
CA LYS A 498 30.88 -5.89 21.56
C LYS A 498 31.11 -5.09 20.28
N ILE A 499 30.06 -4.88 19.49
CA ILE A 499 30.06 -4.06 18.27
C ILE A 499 30.32 -2.56 18.59
N SER A 500 30.15 -2.12 19.85
CA SER A 500 30.51 -0.78 20.34
C SER A 500 31.71 -0.76 21.31
N ALA A 501 32.59 -1.77 21.31
CA ALA A 501 33.61 -1.96 22.36
C ALA A 501 34.91 -1.12 22.24
N LYS A 502 34.80 0.21 22.01
CA LYS A 502 35.82 1.18 22.47
C LYS A 502 35.14 2.36 23.20
N LYS A 503 35.44 2.49 24.49
CA LYS A 503 34.72 3.31 25.50
C LYS A 503 34.83 4.84 25.26
N PRO A 504 34.07 5.68 26.00
CA PRO A 504 32.75 5.46 26.64
C PRO A 504 31.62 6.21 25.84
N VAL A 505 30.42 5.63 25.65
CA VAL A 505 29.16 5.83 26.43
C VAL A 505 28.37 7.11 26.03
N VAL A 506 27.05 7.13 25.77
CA VAL A 506 26.02 6.10 25.42
C VAL A 506 24.82 6.90 24.77
N ILE A 507 24.04 6.39 23.77
CA ILE A 507 23.53 7.17 22.58
C ILE A 507 22.06 7.74 22.44
N VAL A 508 20.98 6.94 22.31
CA VAL A 508 19.93 7.05 21.25
C VAL A 508 18.43 7.18 21.69
N MET A 509 17.53 7.59 20.78
CA MET A 509 16.19 6.96 20.50
C MET A 509 16.08 6.85 18.96
N GLY A 510 16.31 5.69 18.32
CA GLY A 510 16.39 5.56 16.83
C GLY A 510 15.68 4.35 16.16
N THR A 511 14.76 4.62 15.23
CA THR A 511 13.92 3.62 14.53
C THR A 511 14.62 3.07 13.29
N LEU A 512 14.42 1.78 13.03
CA LEU A 512 14.87 1.13 11.81
C LEU A 512 13.79 1.13 10.71
N ALA A 513 14.04 1.94 9.68
CA ALA A 513 13.47 1.75 8.36
C ALA A 513 14.58 1.93 7.31
N ALA A 514 14.64 1.00 6.36
CA ALA A 514 15.37 1.11 5.09
C ALA A 514 16.91 1.29 5.14
N SER A 515 17.64 0.20 5.40
CA SER A 515 18.84 -0.13 4.58
C SER A 515 18.41 -0.52 3.15
N GLY A 516 17.69 0.40 2.49
CA GLY A 516 16.87 0.11 1.31
C GLY A 516 16.14 1.32 0.72
N GLY A 517 16.65 2.53 0.94
CA GLY A 517 16.15 3.76 0.28
C GLY A 517 15.95 4.94 1.23
N TYR A 518 16.98 5.78 1.38
CA TYR A 518 16.83 7.14 1.92
C TYR A 518 17.83 8.10 1.26
N LEU A 519 17.33 9.09 0.51
CA LEU A 519 18.08 10.28 0.07
C LEU A 519 17.15 11.38 -0.49
N ILE A 520 16.06 11.67 0.24
CA ILE A 520 15.09 12.73 -0.08
C ILE A 520 14.76 13.51 1.21
N SER A 521 14.79 14.84 1.11
CA SER A 521 14.69 15.84 2.21
C SER A 521 15.88 15.83 3.21
N LEU A 522 16.45 16.96 3.63
CA LEU A 522 16.19 18.38 3.27
C LEU A 522 17.48 19.24 3.43
N GLY A 523 17.62 20.35 2.69
CA GLY A 523 18.77 21.25 2.81
C GLY A 523 18.94 22.27 1.67
N CYS A 524 18.27 23.41 1.76
CA CYS A 524 18.43 24.56 0.84
C CYS A 524 19.39 25.59 1.46
N LEU A 525 20.31 26.29 0.79
CA LEU A 525 20.77 26.38 -0.61
C LEU A 525 22.33 26.50 -0.61
N PRO A 526 23.08 26.31 -1.73
CA PRO A 526 22.63 26.07 -3.10
C PRO A 526 23.17 24.76 -3.70
N MET A 527 22.77 23.60 -3.16
CA MET A 527 22.85 22.31 -3.89
C MET A 527 21.47 21.83 -4.32
N ALA A 528 20.85 22.57 -5.24
CA ALA A 528 19.71 22.05 -6.01
C ALA A 528 20.22 21.03 -7.05
N PHE A 529 19.39 20.02 -7.34
CA PHE A 529 19.70 18.86 -8.20
C PHE A 529 20.80 17.90 -7.69
N VAL A 530 20.41 16.94 -6.84
CA VAL A 530 20.58 15.47 -6.99
C VAL A 530 19.97 14.82 -5.73
N GLY A 531 19.10 13.80 -5.89
CA GLY A 531 18.46 13.07 -4.77
C GLY A 531 16.96 12.94 -4.95
N ALA A 532 16.19 13.93 -4.47
CA ALA A 532 14.75 14.09 -4.76
C ALA A 532 14.40 14.11 -6.26
N SER A 533 15.42 14.35 -7.10
CA SER A 533 15.33 14.35 -8.56
C SER A 533 15.09 12.98 -9.20
N GLY A 534 15.21 11.85 -8.48
CA GLY A 534 15.12 10.51 -9.08
C GLY A 534 13.86 10.29 -9.93
N ALA A 535 12.70 10.15 -9.30
CA ALA A 535 11.42 10.03 -10.00
C ALA A 535 11.01 11.33 -10.72
N GLY A 536 11.30 12.50 -10.13
CA GLY A 536 10.88 13.80 -10.66
C GLY A 536 11.57 14.22 -11.97
N VAL A 537 12.82 13.81 -12.20
CA VAL A 537 13.54 14.05 -13.47
C VAL A 537 13.38 12.88 -14.44
N MET A 538 13.13 11.65 -13.95
CA MET A 538 12.64 10.54 -14.79
C MET A 538 11.33 10.89 -15.52
N ALA A 539 10.46 11.71 -14.92
CA ALA A 539 9.24 12.21 -15.55
C ALA A 539 9.42 13.52 -16.36
N ALA A 540 10.64 14.08 -16.42
CA ALA A 540 10.89 15.37 -17.06
C ALA A 540 11.79 15.28 -18.31
N LYS A 541 12.73 14.32 -18.35
CA LYS A 541 13.53 14.00 -19.55
C LYS A 541 12.64 13.45 -20.66
N ASP A 542 12.91 13.83 -21.90
CA ASP A 542 12.19 13.32 -23.08
C ASP A 542 12.67 11.91 -23.47
N GLN A 543 12.55 10.94 -22.56
CA GLN A 543 13.06 9.56 -22.71
C GLN A 543 12.13 8.52 -22.09
N PRO A 544 11.96 7.32 -22.69
CA PRO A 544 11.15 6.26 -22.10
C PRO A 544 11.71 5.79 -20.75
N ILE A 545 10.85 5.67 -19.73
CA ILE A 545 11.23 5.34 -18.34
C ILE A 545 12.09 4.06 -18.26
N GLY A 546 11.83 3.06 -19.11
CA GLY A 546 12.64 1.84 -19.16
C GLY A 546 14.12 2.10 -19.50
N VAL A 547 14.39 3.01 -20.44
CA VAL A 547 15.76 3.40 -20.83
C VAL A 547 16.43 4.16 -19.68
N THR A 548 15.72 5.09 -19.04
CA THR A 548 16.24 5.84 -17.89
C THR A 548 16.51 4.93 -16.68
N VAL A 549 15.73 3.87 -16.49
CA VAL A 549 15.96 2.83 -15.48
C VAL A 549 17.19 1.98 -15.82
N ASP A 550 17.43 1.65 -17.09
CA ASP A 550 18.62 0.92 -17.52
C ASP A 550 19.89 1.79 -17.46
N ASP A 551 19.83 3.09 -17.78
CA ASP A 551 20.93 4.04 -17.57
C ASP A 551 21.34 4.12 -16.09
N VAL A 552 20.38 4.12 -15.17
CA VAL A 552 20.64 4.09 -13.71
C VAL A 552 21.28 2.76 -13.29
N LYS A 553 20.84 1.62 -13.83
CA LYS A 553 21.51 0.32 -13.60
C LYS A 553 22.95 0.33 -14.11
N ILE A 554 23.19 0.84 -15.32
CA ILE A 554 24.52 0.95 -15.93
C ILE A 554 25.41 1.84 -15.05
N SER A 555 24.96 3.03 -14.65
CA SER A 555 25.72 3.93 -13.76
C SER A 555 26.07 3.28 -12.41
N ALA A 556 25.12 2.56 -11.80
CA ALA A 556 25.34 1.84 -10.55
C ALA A 556 26.32 0.65 -10.70
N LEU A 557 26.20 -0.11 -11.79
CA LEU A 557 27.09 -1.24 -12.09
C LEU A 557 28.51 -0.78 -12.41
N LEU A 558 28.68 0.32 -13.15
CA LEU A 558 29.98 0.96 -13.40
C LEU A 558 30.65 1.36 -12.08
N LYS A 559 29.94 2.12 -11.24
CA LYS A 559 30.41 2.59 -9.93
C LYS A 559 30.80 1.42 -9.01
N ALA A 560 29.98 0.38 -8.93
CA ALA A 560 30.29 -0.84 -8.18
C ALA A 560 31.50 -1.63 -8.75
N THR A 561 31.69 -1.60 -10.09
CA THR A 561 32.80 -2.30 -10.76
C THR A 561 34.13 -1.58 -10.58
N PHE A 562 34.16 -0.25 -10.62
CA PHE A 562 35.35 0.53 -10.28
C PHE A 562 35.78 0.28 -8.82
N ILE A 563 34.84 0.35 -7.87
CA ILE A 563 35.10 0.06 -6.45
C ILE A 563 35.67 -1.35 -6.23
N LYS A 564 35.20 -2.37 -6.97
CA LYS A 564 35.72 -3.74 -6.91
C LYS A 564 37.11 -3.91 -7.52
N ASN A 565 37.51 -3.08 -8.49
CA ASN A 565 38.79 -3.17 -9.20
C ASN A 565 39.87 -2.22 -8.62
N ASN A 566 39.82 -1.99 -7.31
CA ASN A 566 40.74 -1.15 -6.52
C ASN A 566 40.80 0.35 -6.89
N PHE A 567 39.83 0.91 -7.64
CA PHE A 567 39.69 2.38 -7.80
C PHE A 567 39.15 3.07 -6.53
N LYS A 568 39.58 2.64 -5.32
CA LYS A 568 39.04 3.13 -4.04
C LYS A 568 39.30 4.61 -3.79
N GLU A 569 40.46 5.12 -4.22
CA GLU A 569 40.83 6.53 -4.09
C GLU A 569 40.42 7.32 -5.36
N LEU A 570 40.43 6.66 -6.52
CA LEU A 570 39.98 7.21 -7.81
C LEU A 570 38.46 7.37 -7.95
N TYR A 571 37.65 6.72 -7.10
CA TYR A 571 36.18 6.88 -7.10
C TYR A 571 35.74 8.34 -6.83
N ALA A 572 36.55 9.11 -6.09
CA ALA A 572 36.33 10.54 -5.89
C ALA A 572 36.88 11.42 -7.03
N LYS A 573 37.69 10.85 -7.94
CA LYS A 573 38.36 11.54 -9.06
C LYS A 573 37.67 11.36 -10.42
N ILE A 574 36.82 10.33 -10.58
CA ILE A 574 36.13 9.99 -11.84
C ILE A 574 34.62 10.20 -11.72
N HIS A 575 34.07 11.15 -12.48
CA HIS A 575 32.63 11.31 -12.68
C HIS A 575 32.13 10.40 -13.80
N VAL A 576 30.97 9.78 -13.60
CA VAL A 576 30.35 8.82 -14.53
C VAL A 576 28.89 9.21 -14.77
N GLU A 577 28.64 9.75 -15.96
CA GLU A 577 27.32 10.11 -16.47
C GLU A 577 26.86 9.11 -17.54
N VAL A 578 25.56 8.78 -17.57
CA VAL A 578 25.00 7.79 -18.49
C VAL A 578 23.71 8.31 -19.11
N THR A 579 23.52 8.13 -20.42
CA THR A 579 22.28 8.49 -21.14
C THR A 579 22.12 7.64 -22.41
N GLN A 580 21.02 6.89 -22.53
CA GLN A 580 20.76 5.89 -23.58
C GLN A 580 21.91 4.88 -23.79
N GLY A 581 22.46 4.34 -22.70
CA GLY A 581 23.60 3.42 -22.73
C GLY A 581 24.93 4.05 -23.18
N ARG A 582 24.96 5.35 -23.47
CA ARG A 582 26.19 6.12 -23.68
C ARG A 582 26.77 6.49 -22.32
N VAL A 583 28.05 6.27 -22.11
CA VAL A 583 28.78 6.59 -20.87
C VAL A 583 29.75 7.74 -21.15
N LEU A 584 29.75 8.77 -20.32
CA LEU A 584 30.77 9.81 -20.28
C LEU A 584 31.61 9.66 -19.00
N LEU A 585 32.92 9.56 -19.17
CA LEU A 585 33.92 9.58 -18.10
C LEU A 585 34.65 10.92 -18.13
N THR A 586 34.52 11.72 -17.08
CA THR A 586 35.22 13.01 -16.90
C THR A 586 35.86 13.09 -15.52
N GLY A 587 37.02 13.71 -15.40
CA GLY A 587 37.75 13.75 -14.12
C GLY A 587 39.23 14.08 -14.28
N VAL A 588 39.98 13.98 -13.19
CA VAL A 588 41.44 14.17 -13.18
C VAL A 588 42.11 12.93 -12.61
N ILE A 589 43.07 12.34 -13.33
CA ILE A 589 43.70 11.07 -12.98
C ILE A 589 45.22 11.15 -13.07
N ASP A 590 45.92 10.33 -12.30
CA ASP A 590 47.37 10.46 -12.12
C ASP A 590 48.21 9.79 -13.22
N ASN A 591 47.61 8.86 -13.98
CA ASN A 591 48.28 8.10 -15.03
C ASN A 591 47.31 7.68 -16.16
N GLU A 592 47.86 7.20 -17.28
CA GLU A 592 47.13 6.82 -18.50
C GLU A 592 46.56 5.38 -18.44
N GLU A 593 47.18 4.51 -17.66
CA GLU A 593 46.80 3.10 -17.52
C GLU A 593 45.45 2.95 -16.81
N ASP A 594 45.22 3.70 -15.73
CA ASP A 594 43.92 3.76 -15.05
C ASP A 594 42.83 4.41 -15.92
N ALA A 595 43.19 5.27 -16.89
CA ALA A 595 42.26 5.82 -17.88
C ALA A 595 41.72 4.72 -18.81
N LEU A 596 42.63 3.97 -19.42
CA LEU A 596 42.33 2.87 -20.34
C LEU A 596 41.54 1.77 -19.61
N LYS A 597 41.98 1.41 -18.40
CA LYS A 597 41.32 0.44 -17.53
C LYS A 597 39.91 0.87 -17.09
N ALA A 598 39.66 2.16 -16.87
CA ALA A 598 38.31 2.67 -16.60
C ALA A 598 37.39 2.57 -17.85
N VAL A 599 37.93 2.76 -19.06
CA VAL A 599 37.21 2.56 -20.33
C VAL A 599 36.92 1.08 -20.58
N ASP A 600 37.91 0.19 -20.38
CA ASP A 600 37.75 -1.26 -20.55
C ASP A 600 36.72 -1.85 -19.57
N LEU A 601 36.77 -1.45 -18.30
CA LEU A 601 35.77 -1.82 -17.30
C LEU A 601 34.38 -1.25 -17.63
N SER A 602 34.30 -0.14 -18.37
CA SER A 602 33.03 0.42 -18.81
C SER A 602 32.37 -0.41 -19.92
N TRP A 603 33.15 -0.85 -20.91
CA TRP A 603 32.65 -1.72 -21.99
C TRP A 603 32.20 -3.12 -21.51
N GLN A 604 32.65 -3.57 -20.33
CA GLN A 604 32.21 -4.83 -19.72
C GLN A 604 30.78 -4.77 -19.14
N ILE A 605 30.18 -3.58 -18.99
CA ILE A 605 28.83 -3.44 -18.44
C ILE A 605 27.77 -3.65 -19.53
N LYS A 606 27.00 -4.74 -19.40
CA LYS A 606 25.88 -5.05 -20.31
C LYS A 606 24.88 -3.90 -20.38
N GLY A 607 24.72 -3.35 -21.59
CA GLY A 607 23.85 -2.21 -21.89
C GLY A 607 24.60 -0.96 -22.35
N VAL A 608 25.92 -0.90 -22.13
CA VAL A 608 26.77 0.17 -22.68
C VAL A 608 26.87 0.06 -24.21
N GLN A 609 26.65 1.18 -24.90
CA GLN A 609 26.68 1.30 -26.37
C GLN A 609 27.82 2.19 -26.88
N GLU A 610 28.30 3.11 -26.05
CA GLU A 610 29.33 4.09 -26.37
C GLU A 610 30.03 4.49 -25.06
N VAL A 611 31.36 4.56 -25.05
CA VAL A 611 32.15 5.10 -23.93
C VAL A 611 32.96 6.29 -24.43
N ILE A 612 32.73 7.45 -23.82
CA ILE A 612 33.40 8.72 -24.13
C ILE A 612 34.39 9.00 -23.00
N ASN A 613 35.68 9.04 -23.33
CA ASN A 613 36.75 9.28 -22.38
C ASN A 613 37.25 10.73 -22.48
N GLU A 614 36.99 11.51 -21.43
CA GLU A 614 37.44 12.89 -21.24
C GLU A 614 38.14 13.01 -19.87
N LEU A 615 38.89 11.98 -19.48
CA LEU A 615 39.71 11.96 -18.27
C LEU A 615 41.02 12.70 -18.50
N VAL A 616 41.27 13.75 -17.69
CA VAL A 616 42.45 14.61 -17.80
C VAL A 616 43.59 14.02 -16.97
N ILE A 617 44.72 13.68 -17.60
CA ILE A 617 45.89 13.17 -16.90
C ILE A 617 46.67 14.33 -16.27
N ASP A 618 46.88 14.30 -14.95
CA ASP A 618 47.75 15.24 -14.23
C ASP A 618 48.62 14.52 -13.18
N LYS A 619 49.92 14.43 -13.48
CA LYS A 619 50.94 13.76 -12.67
C LYS A 619 51.36 14.55 -11.42
N LYS A 620 50.56 15.53 -10.98
CA LYS A 620 50.74 16.33 -9.76
C LYS A 620 49.55 16.27 -8.80
N SER A 621 48.55 15.42 -9.03
CA SER A 621 47.25 15.48 -8.33
C SER A 621 47.18 14.74 -6.97
N ASP A 622 48.30 14.68 -6.25
CA ASP A 622 48.39 14.15 -4.87
C ASP A 622 47.64 15.03 -3.84
N HIS A 623 47.23 16.26 -4.22
CA HIS A 623 46.49 17.19 -3.38
C HIS A 623 45.21 17.66 -4.08
N PHE A 624 44.10 17.63 -3.35
CA PHE A 624 42.79 18.11 -3.81
C PHE A 624 42.77 19.65 -3.84
N ASP A 625 42.79 20.24 -5.05
CA ASP A 625 42.67 21.69 -5.23
C ASP A 625 41.22 22.14 -5.01
N LEU A 626 40.92 22.50 -3.75
CA LEU A 626 39.64 23.06 -3.34
C LEU A 626 39.30 24.38 -4.06
N VAL A 627 40.29 25.15 -4.51
CA VAL A 627 40.07 26.44 -5.20
C VAL A 627 39.62 26.20 -6.64
N GLN A 628 40.31 25.31 -7.36
CA GLN A 628 39.87 24.92 -8.71
C GLN A 628 38.53 24.15 -8.66
N TYR A 629 38.33 23.24 -7.69
CA TYR A 629 37.05 22.54 -7.52
C TYR A 629 35.88 23.49 -7.25
N THR A 630 36.04 24.48 -6.37
CA THR A 630 34.96 25.46 -6.08
C THR A 630 34.70 26.40 -7.27
N LYS A 631 35.73 26.74 -8.05
CA LYS A 631 35.60 27.48 -9.32
C LYS A 631 34.83 26.67 -10.38
N ASP A 632 35.18 25.42 -10.62
CA ASP A 632 34.49 24.52 -11.55
C ASP A 632 33.03 24.28 -11.13
N ALA A 633 32.78 24.16 -9.82
CA ALA A 633 31.42 24.07 -9.27
C ALA A 633 30.60 25.36 -9.50
N MET A 634 31.20 26.54 -9.30
CA MET A 634 30.54 27.83 -9.59
C MET A 634 30.24 28.02 -11.08
N ILE A 635 31.16 27.64 -11.97
CA ILE A 635 30.94 27.65 -13.42
C ILE A 635 29.76 26.74 -13.76
N THR A 636 29.79 25.49 -13.30
CA THR A 636 28.72 24.49 -13.51
C THR A 636 27.36 25.00 -13.02
N ALA A 637 27.31 25.63 -11.84
CA ALA A 637 26.09 26.21 -11.29
C ALA A 637 25.57 27.37 -12.15
N GLN A 638 26.43 28.31 -12.58
CA GLN A 638 26.02 29.43 -13.43
C GLN A 638 25.46 28.97 -14.78
N ILE A 639 26.04 27.95 -15.40
CA ILE A 639 25.52 27.37 -16.64
C ILE A 639 24.14 26.76 -16.40
N LYS A 640 24.01 25.87 -15.41
CA LYS A 640 22.73 25.23 -15.05
C LYS A 640 21.64 26.25 -14.75
N THR A 641 21.95 27.33 -14.04
CA THR A 641 21.01 28.43 -13.77
C THR A 641 20.60 29.16 -15.06
N LYS A 642 21.53 29.52 -15.95
CA LYS A 642 21.18 30.19 -17.22
C LYS A 642 20.35 29.28 -18.13
N THR A 643 20.70 28.00 -18.27
CA THR A 643 19.93 27.04 -19.07
C THR A 643 18.56 26.69 -18.49
N PHE A 644 18.38 26.83 -17.17
CA PHE A 644 17.09 26.64 -16.50
C PHE A 644 16.13 27.82 -16.72
N LEU A 645 16.65 29.05 -16.84
CA LEU A 645 15.87 30.27 -17.04
C LEU A 645 15.49 30.50 -18.52
N ASP A 646 16.19 29.85 -19.45
CA ASP A 646 15.94 29.94 -20.88
C ASP A 646 14.82 28.98 -21.31
N ARG A 647 13.70 29.54 -21.78
CA ARG A 647 12.49 28.76 -22.13
C ARG A 647 12.66 27.87 -23.37
N ASP A 648 13.64 28.16 -24.21
CA ASP A 648 13.87 27.38 -25.44
C ASP A 648 14.74 26.15 -25.18
N ILE A 649 15.26 25.99 -23.95
CA ILE A 649 16.15 24.91 -23.55
C ILE A 649 15.43 23.96 -22.59
N LYS A 650 15.23 22.70 -23.00
CA LYS A 650 14.72 21.64 -22.12
C LYS A 650 15.86 21.15 -21.21
N PHE A 651 16.22 21.99 -20.23
CA PHE A 651 17.45 21.85 -19.42
C PHE A 651 17.66 20.44 -18.83
N VAL A 652 16.58 19.74 -18.45
CA VAL A 652 16.60 18.38 -17.90
C VAL A 652 17.20 17.33 -18.85
N ASN A 653 17.19 17.56 -20.16
CA ASN A 653 17.76 16.64 -21.14
C ASN A 653 19.30 16.70 -21.20
N TYR A 654 19.93 17.66 -20.48
CA TYR A 654 21.36 17.90 -20.48
C TYR A 654 21.97 17.76 -19.08
N THR A 655 23.00 16.92 -18.93
CA THR A 655 23.97 17.06 -17.84
C THR A 655 25.06 18.05 -18.25
N VAL A 656 25.45 18.93 -17.32
CA VAL A 656 26.64 19.78 -17.43
C VAL A 656 27.58 19.50 -16.26
N VAL A 657 28.87 19.31 -16.57
CA VAL A 657 29.99 19.14 -15.63
C VAL A 657 31.14 20.02 -16.09
N THR A 658 31.84 20.68 -15.17
CA THR A 658 33.10 21.42 -15.48
C THR A 658 34.25 20.72 -14.76
N VAL A 659 35.38 20.55 -15.45
CA VAL A 659 36.63 20.02 -14.87
C VAL A 659 37.80 20.83 -15.44
N LYS A 660 38.56 21.51 -14.57
CA LYS A 660 39.70 22.36 -14.94
C LYS A 660 39.33 23.37 -16.04
N ASP A 661 38.31 24.19 -15.81
CA ASP A 661 37.81 25.23 -16.72
C ASP A 661 37.22 24.72 -18.05
N ILE A 662 37.24 23.41 -18.31
CA ILE A 662 36.61 22.77 -19.47
C ILE A 662 35.20 22.32 -19.09
N VAL A 663 34.21 22.81 -19.83
CA VAL A 663 32.79 22.45 -19.67
C VAL A 663 32.43 21.30 -20.61
N TYR A 664 31.89 20.23 -20.04
CA TYR A 664 31.32 19.10 -20.76
C TYR A 664 29.78 19.16 -20.71
N ILE A 665 29.16 19.19 -21.89
CA ILE A 665 27.70 19.13 -22.07
C ILE A 665 27.36 17.76 -22.63
N PHE A 666 26.50 17.00 -21.97
CA PHE A 666 26.14 15.63 -22.33
C PHE A 666 24.63 15.42 -22.22
N GLY A 667 24.04 14.63 -23.13
CA GLY A 667 22.59 14.39 -23.13
C GLY A 667 21.99 14.30 -24.52
N ILE A 668 20.74 14.76 -24.66
CA ILE A 668 20.00 14.78 -25.93
C ILE A 668 19.43 16.17 -26.21
N ALA A 669 19.69 16.68 -27.42
CA ALA A 669 19.11 17.92 -27.91
C ALA A 669 17.86 17.66 -28.75
N ARG A 670 16.85 18.53 -28.62
CA ARG A 670 15.63 18.48 -29.45
C ARG A 670 15.87 19.04 -30.85
N SER A 671 16.80 19.99 -30.99
CA SER A 671 17.25 20.55 -32.26
C SER A 671 18.75 20.90 -32.21
N GLU A 672 19.35 21.13 -33.38
CA GLU A 672 20.72 21.65 -33.48
C GLU A 672 20.82 23.07 -32.89
N GLU A 673 19.79 23.90 -33.09
CA GLU A 673 19.68 25.25 -32.52
C GLU A 673 19.72 25.23 -30.98
N GLU A 674 19.00 24.31 -30.33
CA GLU A 674 19.02 24.15 -28.87
C GLU A 674 20.43 23.76 -28.38
N MET A 675 21.10 22.83 -29.07
CA MET A 675 22.46 22.40 -28.75
C MET A 675 23.49 23.55 -28.87
N VAL A 676 23.37 24.35 -29.94
CA VAL A 676 24.18 25.56 -30.14
C VAL A 676 23.87 26.60 -29.07
N LYS A 677 22.61 26.78 -28.66
CA LYS A 677 22.20 27.72 -27.60
C LYS A 677 22.79 27.35 -26.24
N VAL A 678 22.70 26.08 -25.83
CA VAL A 678 23.31 25.56 -24.59
C VAL A 678 24.84 25.77 -24.61
N SER A 679 25.49 25.43 -25.73
CA SER A 679 26.94 25.58 -25.88
C SER A 679 27.39 27.04 -25.86
N THR A 680 26.60 27.94 -26.45
CA THR A 680 26.83 29.39 -26.43
C THR A 680 26.72 29.94 -25.01
N ILE A 681 25.66 29.57 -24.27
CA ILE A 681 25.48 29.97 -22.87
C ILE A 681 26.66 29.54 -21.99
N ALA A 682 27.19 28.32 -22.19
CA ALA A 682 28.37 27.83 -21.50
C ALA A 682 29.62 28.66 -21.82
N SER A 683 29.88 28.95 -23.10
CA SER A 683 31.06 29.73 -23.54
C SER A 683 31.09 31.18 -23.01
N GLN A 684 29.94 31.71 -22.60
CA GLN A 684 29.79 33.07 -22.06
C GLN A 684 29.93 33.14 -20.51
N ILE A 685 30.34 32.05 -19.84
CA ILE A 685 30.66 32.08 -18.41
C ILE A 685 32.12 32.46 -18.19
N LYS A 686 32.34 33.50 -17.38
CA LYS A 686 33.68 33.99 -17.04
C LYS A 686 34.44 32.91 -16.26
N GLY A 687 35.53 32.41 -16.85
CA GLY A 687 36.37 31.35 -16.29
C GLY A 687 36.27 30.01 -17.02
N VAL A 688 35.44 29.90 -18.06
CA VAL A 688 35.46 28.77 -19.00
C VAL A 688 36.61 28.97 -19.99
N GLU A 689 37.48 27.98 -20.13
CA GLU A 689 38.53 27.93 -21.17
C GLU A 689 37.99 27.30 -22.46
N LYS A 690 37.21 26.22 -22.33
CA LYS A 690 36.72 25.41 -23.46
C LYS A 690 35.35 24.81 -23.16
N VAL A 691 34.52 24.68 -24.19
CA VAL A 691 33.26 23.94 -24.15
C VAL A 691 33.37 22.73 -25.08
N ILE A 692 32.95 21.56 -24.60
CA ILE A 692 32.90 20.29 -25.35
C ILE A 692 31.47 19.76 -25.25
N CYS A 693 30.80 19.64 -26.40
CA CYS A 693 29.42 19.15 -26.47
C CYS A 693 29.37 17.73 -27.02
N HIS A 694 28.99 16.79 -26.15
CA HIS A 694 28.73 15.38 -26.45
C HIS A 694 27.22 15.06 -26.48
N ALA A 695 26.36 16.07 -26.49
CA ALA A 695 24.94 15.89 -26.72
C ALA A 695 24.69 15.35 -28.14
N LYS A 696 23.69 14.47 -28.31
CA LYS A 696 23.24 14.03 -29.65
C LYS A 696 21.87 14.64 -29.94
N ILE A 697 21.62 15.05 -31.18
CA ILE A 697 20.27 15.44 -31.60
C ILE A 697 19.39 14.18 -31.54
N LYS A 698 18.18 14.30 -30.99
CA LYS A 698 17.17 13.23 -30.98
C LYS A 698 16.96 12.75 -32.41
N LYS A 699 17.32 11.49 -32.71
CA LYS A 699 17.08 10.93 -34.04
C LYS A 699 15.58 10.75 -34.23
N LYS A 700 15.09 11.19 -35.40
CA LYS A 700 13.67 11.17 -35.78
C LYS A 700 13.17 9.75 -36.10
N LYS A 701 13.21 8.86 -35.10
CA LYS A 701 12.86 7.43 -35.19
C LYS A 701 12.18 6.85 -33.94
N GLU A 702 11.80 7.74 -33.03
CA GLU A 702 10.89 7.48 -31.89
C GLU A 702 9.84 8.62 -31.85
N GLU A 703 9.39 9.06 -33.03
CA GLU A 703 8.36 10.10 -33.22
C GLU A 703 7.19 9.63 -34.12
N GLU A 704 7.23 8.39 -34.61
CA GLU A 704 6.18 7.72 -35.44
C GLU A 704 4.92 7.31 -34.62
N LEU A 705 4.69 7.91 -33.45
CA LEU A 705 3.54 7.59 -32.56
C LEU A 705 2.90 8.79 -31.84
N ASP A 706 3.56 9.95 -31.77
CA ASP A 706 3.04 11.16 -31.09
C ASP A 706 2.50 12.24 -32.06
N SER A 707 2.42 11.93 -33.36
CA SER A 707 1.71 12.73 -34.36
C SER A 707 0.94 11.82 -35.32
N ILE A 708 -0.18 11.25 -34.84
CA ILE A 708 -1.09 10.43 -35.66
C ILE A 708 -2.15 11.35 -36.29
N ASP A 709 -1.66 12.15 -37.24
CA ASP A 709 -2.45 12.65 -38.36
C ASP A 709 -1.91 11.89 -39.60
N ASP A 710 -2.75 11.04 -40.20
CA ASP A 710 -2.55 10.33 -41.48
C ASP A 710 -1.35 9.34 -41.65
N GLU A 711 -1.24 8.31 -40.79
CA GLU A 711 -0.60 7.02 -41.15
C GLU A 711 -1.55 5.82 -40.98
N GLU A 712 -1.28 4.70 -41.68
CA GLU A 712 -2.23 3.58 -41.84
C GLU A 712 -2.54 2.83 -40.54
N SER A 713 -3.82 2.47 -40.34
CA SER A 713 -4.25 1.59 -39.25
C SER A 713 -3.57 0.21 -39.32
N LYS A 714 -3.00 -0.20 -38.19
CA LYS A 714 -2.22 -1.43 -38.02
C LYS A 714 -3.12 -2.67 -38.10
N TYR A 715 -4.33 -2.58 -37.55
CA TYR A 715 -5.36 -3.58 -37.65
C TYR A 715 -6.59 -3.03 -38.38
N LYS A 716 -7.04 -3.77 -39.41
CA LYS A 716 -8.16 -3.40 -40.28
C LYS A 716 -9.24 -4.47 -40.21
N LEU A 717 -10.50 -4.06 -40.19
CA LEU A 717 -11.63 -4.99 -40.14
C LEU A 717 -11.78 -5.78 -41.45
N ASN A 718 -12.07 -7.07 -41.34
CA ASN A 718 -12.41 -7.89 -42.49
C ASN A 718 -13.93 -7.88 -42.76
N LYS A 719 -14.32 -8.32 -43.97
CA LYS A 719 -15.72 -8.38 -44.44
C LYS A 719 -16.71 -8.99 -43.43
N ILE A 720 -16.32 -10.05 -42.71
CA ILE A 720 -17.20 -10.71 -41.73
C ILE A 720 -17.39 -9.80 -40.51
N GLN A 721 -16.29 -9.26 -39.96
CA GLN A 721 -16.33 -8.37 -38.80
C GLN A 721 -17.19 -7.13 -39.06
N TYR A 722 -17.07 -6.49 -40.23
CA TYR A 722 -17.92 -5.36 -40.60
C TYR A 722 -19.42 -5.72 -40.58
N ILE A 723 -19.80 -6.87 -41.13
CA ILE A 723 -21.21 -7.30 -41.20
C ILE A 723 -21.74 -7.65 -39.80
N GLU A 724 -20.95 -8.33 -38.97
CA GLU A 724 -21.30 -8.64 -37.59
C GLU A 724 -21.41 -7.37 -36.72
N SER A 725 -20.48 -6.43 -36.86
CA SER A 725 -20.55 -5.13 -36.19
C SER A 725 -21.74 -4.30 -36.65
N TYR A 726 -22.07 -4.31 -37.94
CA TYR A 726 -23.26 -3.63 -38.45
C TYR A 726 -24.55 -4.20 -37.83
N GLU A 727 -24.69 -5.53 -37.76
CA GLU A 727 -25.84 -6.15 -37.08
C GLU A 727 -25.89 -5.76 -35.59
N LYS A 728 -24.76 -5.82 -34.87
CA LYS A 728 -24.67 -5.49 -33.44
C LYS A 728 -25.00 -4.01 -33.19
N MET A 729 -24.36 -3.08 -33.90
CA MET A 729 -24.61 -1.64 -33.77
C MET A 729 -26.04 -1.27 -34.15
N LEU A 730 -26.62 -1.93 -35.16
CA LEU A 730 -28.03 -1.74 -35.52
C LEU A 730 -28.98 -2.28 -34.45
N LEU A 731 -28.68 -3.44 -33.86
CA LEU A 731 -29.44 -4.01 -32.73
C LEU A 731 -29.42 -3.07 -31.53
N LEU A 732 -28.24 -2.57 -31.15
CA LEU A 732 -28.09 -1.56 -30.11
C LEU A 732 -28.96 -0.32 -30.41
N ARG A 733 -28.77 0.31 -31.58
CA ARG A 733 -29.52 1.50 -31.99
C ARG A 733 -31.03 1.29 -31.92
N ARG A 734 -31.56 0.18 -32.44
CA ARG A 734 -33.01 -0.10 -32.48
C ARG A 734 -33.58 -0.51 -31.12
N PHE A 735 -32.79 -1.18 -30.28
CA PHE A 735 -33.16 -1.49 -28.90
C PHE A 735 -33.29 -0.20 -28.08
N GLU A 736 -32.26 0.65 -28.12
CA GLU A 736 -32.21 1.95 -27.45
C GLU A 736 -33.35 2.89 -27.89
N GLU A 737 -33.62 2.98 -29.20
CA GLU A 737 -34.78 3.71 -29.72
C GLU A 737 -36.12 3.17 -29.19
N LYS A 738 -36.25 1.83 -29.05
CA LYS A 738 -37.44 1.20 -28.47
C LYS A 738 -37.57 1.48 -26.98
N CYS A 739 -36.49 1.44 -26.21
CA CYS A 739 -36.47 1.83 -24.80
C CYS A 739 -36.91 3.30 -24.62
N GLY A 740 -36.47 4.21 -25.49
CA GLY A 740 -36.94 5.59 -25.53
C GLY A 740 -38.45 5.73 -25.78
N GLN A 741 -39.02 4.91 -26.67
CA GLN A 741 -40.47 4.87 -26.92
C GLN A 741 -41.25 4.36 -25.70
N LEU A 742 -40.82 3.23 -25.12
CA LEU A 742 -41.50 2.61 -23.97
C LEU A 742 -41.41 3.47 -22.70
N TYR A 743 -40.31 4.20 -22.50
CA TYR A 743 -40.21 5.23 -21.46
C TYR A 743 -41.21 6.37 -21.68
N GLY A 744 -41.35 6.86 -22.92
CA GLY A 744 -42.36 7.86 -23.28
C GLY A 744 -43.81 7.39 -23.12
N MET A 745 -44.04 6.07 -23.13
CA MET A 745 -45.33 5.42 -22.84
C MET A 745 -45.54 5.16 -21.34
N GLY A 746 -44.56 5.45 -20.48
CA GLY A 746 -44.63 5.17 -19.03
C GLY A 746 -44.42 3.71 -18.65
N LEU A 747 -43.95 2.85 -19.57
CA LEU A 747 -43.75 1.41 -19.35
C LEU A 747 -42.37 1.05 -18.75
N ILE A 748 -41.43 2.01 -18.75
CA ILE A 748 -40.11 1.89 -18.10
C ILE A 748 -40.05 2.91 -16.97
N GLY A 749 -39.76 2.46 -15.75
CA GLY A 749 -39.73 3.29 -14.54
C GLY A 749 -38.38 3.98 -14.30
N GLY A 750 -38.38 4.99 -13.41
CA GLY A 750 -37.16 5.63 -12.92
C GLY A 750 -36.45 6.52 -13.95
N PHE A 751 -35.11 6.44 -14.00
CA PHE A 751 -34.27 7.18 -14.95
C PHE A 751 -33.77 6.26 -16.05
N CYS A 752 -34.15 6.52 -17.30
CA CYS A 752 -33.68 5.79 -18.47
C CYS A 752 -32.51 6.54 -19.15
N HIS A 753 -31.36 5.86 -19.32
CA HIS A 753 -30.11 6.43 -19.84
C HIS A 753 -29.69 5.75 -21.14
N LEU A 754 -30.12 6.32 -22.28
CA LEU A 754 -29.88 5.69 -23.58
C LEU A 754 -28.44 5.83 -24.08
N TYR A 755 -27.89 4.80 -24.73
CA TYR A 755 -26.53 4.73 -25.29
C TYR A 755 -26.40 5.30 -26.72
N VAL A 756 -27.51 5.76 -27.32
CA VAL A 756 -27.62 6.20 -28.73
C VAL A 756 -26.51 7.18 -29.15
N GLY A 757 -25.72 6.78 -30.15
CA GLY A 757 -24.64 7.56 -30.78
C GLY A 757 -23.23 7.04 -30.47
N GLN A 758 -23.08 6.15 -29.48
CA GLN A 758 -21.79 5.64 -29.01
C GLN A 758 -21.52 4.18 -29.46
N GLU A 759 -22.33 3.61 -30.36
CA GLU A 759 -22.39 2.16 -30.60
C GLU A 759 -21.07 1.53 -31.11
N ALA A 760 -20.23 2.30 -31.79
CA ALA A 760 -18.90 1.84 -32.23
C ALA A 760 -17.96 1.52 -31.05
N VAL A 761 -18.02 2.29 -29.96
CA VAL A 761 -17.11 2.17 -28.82
C VAL A 761 -17.20 0.77 -28.20
N ILE A 762 -18.41 0.36 -27.78
CA ILE A 762 -18.63 -0.97 -27.19
C ILE A 762 -18.48 -2.12 -28.20
N THR A 763 -18.85 -1.90 -29.47
CA THR A 763 -18.71 -2.92 -30.53
C THR A 763 -17.24 -3.21 -30.88
N SER A 764 -16.36 -2.20 -30.81
CA SER A 764 -14.91 -2.41 -31.01
C SER A 764 -14.28 -3.32 -29.95
N VAL A 765 -14.75 -3.21 -28.71
CA VAL A 765 -14.28 -4.01 -27.57
C VAL A 765 -14.76 -5.45 -27.69
N ASP A 766 -15.99 -5.67 -28.15
CA ASP A 766 -16.53 -7.00 -28.44
C ASP A 766 -15.67 -7.80 -29.44
N LEU A 767 -15.20 -7.14 -30.51
CA LEU A 767 -14.36 -7.75 -31.55
C LEU A 767 -12.97 -8.23 -31.07
N VAL A 768 -12.58 -7.92 -29.82
CA VAL A 768 -11.26 -8.28 -29.25
C VAL A 768 -11.33 -8.95 -27.87
N LYS A 769 -12.50 -8.93 -27.22
CA LYS A 769 -12.76 -9.57 -25.92
C LYS A 769 -12.69 -11.10 -26.05
N GLN A 770 -12.13 -11.78 -25.04
CA GLN A 770 -12.12 -13.25 -24.96
C GLN A 770 -13.07 -13.79 -23.88
N ILE A 771 -13.38 -15.09 -23.95
CA ILE A 771 -14.12 -15.80 -22.89
C ILE A 771 -13.34 -15.71 -21.57
N GLY A 772 -13.90 -14.99 -20.60
CA GLY A 772 -13.31 -14.76 -19.27
C GLY A 772 -12.97 -13.30 -18.99
N ASP A 773 -12.71 -12.49 -20.02
CA ASP A 773 -12.55 -11.05 -19.89
C ASP A 773 -13.82 -10.43 -19.30
N SER A 774 -13.65 -9.48 -18.38
CA SER A 774 -14.74 -8.91 -17.59
C SER A 774 -15.04 -7.48 -18.01
N THR A 775 -16.32 -7.13 -18.10
CA THR A 775 -16.78 -5.79 -18.50
C THR A 775 -17.51 -5.13 -17.34
N ILE A 776 -17.19 -3.87 -17.06
CA ILE A 776 -17.81 -3.07 -15.99
C ILE A 776 -17.95 -1.61 -16.44
N THR A 777 -19.10 -0.99 -16.17
CA THR A 777 -19.46 0.36 -16.61
C THR A 777 -20.40 1.04 -15.61
N SER A 778 -20.72 2.32 -15.83
CA SER A 778 -21.69 3.09 -15.04
C SER A 778 -23.15 2.78 -15.43
N TYR A 779 -24.08 3.68 -15.17
CA TYR A 779 -25.53 3.56 -15.38
C TYR A 779 -26.03 3.75 -16.84
N ARG A 780 -25.14 3.69 -17.85
CA ARG A 780 -25.50 3.75 -19.28
C ARG A 780 -25.13 2.42 -19.95
N ASP A 781 -25.71 1.36 -19.41
CA ASP A 781 -25.21 -0.02 -19.45
C ASP A 781 -25.96 -0.96 -20.39
N HIS A 782 -27.09 -0.55 -20.98
CA HIS A 782 -27.98 -1.45 -21.72
C HIS A 782 -27.26 -2.06 -22.93
N ALA A 783 -26.54 -1.25 -23.69
CA ALA A 783 -25.69 -1.71 -24.78
C ALA A 783 -24.53 -2.61 -24.31
N HIS A 784 -23.93 -2.30 -23.16
CA HIS A 784 -22.80 -3.04 -22.61
C HIS A 784 -23.20 -4.46 -22.17
N VAL A 785 -24.38 -4.63 -21.56
CA VAL A 785 -24.87 -5.95 -21.10
C VAL A 785 -25.36 -6.82 -22.28
N ILE A 786 -25.97 -6.20 -23.30
CA ILE A 786 -26.34 -6.90 -24.55
C ILE A 786 -25.09 -7.42 -25.26
N ILE A 787 -24.06 -6.59 -25.42
CA ILE A 787 -22.78 -6.98 -26.03
C ILE A 787 -22.04 -8.02 -25.17
N ALA A 788 -22.13 -7.96 -23.84
CA ALA A 788 -21.53 -8.98 -22.99
C ALA A 788 -22.14 -10.40 -23.19
N GLY A 789 -23.38 -10.49 -23.69
CA GLY A 789 -24.02 -11.76 -24.06
C GLY A 789 -25.48 -11.92 -23.57
N THR A 790 -26.04 -10.93 -22.86
CA THR A 790 -27.39 -11.02 -22.31
C THR A 790 -28.45 -10.77 -23.40
N GLU A 791 -29.39 -11.68 -23.60
CA GLU A 791 -30.42 -11.49 -24.63
C GLU A 791 -31.26 -10.21 -24.39
N PRO A 792 -31.52 -9.38 -25.43
CA PRO A 792 -32.25 -8.12 -25.29
C PRO A 792 -33.61 -8.22 -24.59
N LYS A 793 -34.29 -9.38 -24.68
CA LYS A 793 -35.57 -9.64 -23.99
C LYS A 793 -35.45 -9.59 -22.46
N TYR A 794 -34.35 -10.07 -21.88
CA TYR A 794 -34.10 -10.04 -20.43
C TYR A 794 -33.63 -8.65 -19.97
N VAL A 795 -32.96 -7.91 -20.85
CA VAL A 795 -32.58 -6.51 -20.60
C VAL A 795 -33.83 -5.63 -20.59
N LEU A 796 -34.72 -5.78 -21.58
CA LEU A 796 -35.95 -4.97 -21.62
C LEU A 796 -36.93 -5.34 -20.50
N ALA A 797 -37.01 -6.62 -20.13
CA ALA A 797 -37.76 -7.07 -18.95
C ALA A 797 -37.26 -6.39 -17.66
N GLU A 798 -35.94 -6.23 -17.50
CA GLU A 798 -35.35 -5.52 -16.35
C GLU A 798 -35.72 -4.03 -16.36
N LEU A 799 -35.59 -3.35 -17.50
CA LEU A 799 -35.99 -1.95 -17.68
C LEU A 799 -37.49 -1.73 -17.37
N MET A 800 -38.35 -2.70 -17.71
CA MET A 800 -39.78 -2.69 -17.42
C MET A 800 -40.13 -3.24 -16.02
N GLY A 801 -39.15 -3.47 -15.15
CA GLY A 801 -39.34 -3.89 -13.76
C GLY A 801 -39.99 -5.27 -13.61
N LYS A 802 -39.74 -6.20 -14.54
CA LYS A 802 -40.31 -7.56 -14.56
C LYS A 802 -39.42 -8.58 -13.86
N GLU A 803 -40.01 -9.62 -13.28
CA GLU A 803 -39.27 -10.66 -12.53
C GLU A 803 -38.29 -11.47 -13.40
N THR A 804 -38.54 -11.51 -14.72
CA THR A 804 -37.72 -12.16 -15.73
C THR A 804 -36.52 -11.32 -16.18
N GLY A 805 -36.34 -10.11 -15.64
CA GLY A 805 -35.19 -9.26 -15.91
C GLY A 805 -33.86 -9.86 -15.42
N CYS A 806 -32.74 -9.46 -16.03
CA CYS A 806 -31.41 -9.95 -15.67
C CYS A 806 -31.02 -9.70 -14.19
N SER A 807 -31.55 -8.65 -13.56
CA SER A 807 -31.43 -8.33 -12.13
C SER A 807 -32.76 -8.54 -11.36
N LYS A 808 -33.68 -9.36 -11.90
CA LYS A 808 -35.03 -9.69 -11.38
C LYS A 808 -36.00 -8.51 -11.23
N GLY A 809 -35.88 -7.47 -12.05
CA GLY A 809 -36.71 -6.27 -12.02
C GLY A 809 -36.39 -5.32 -10.85
N LYS A 810 -35.24 -5.51 -10.18
CA LYS A 810 -34.79 -4.72 -9.04
C LYS A 810 -33.80 -3.62 -9.40
N GLY A 811 -33.07 -3.80 -10.50
CA GLY A 811 -32.02 -2.88 -10.93
C GLY A 811 -32.53 -1.83 -11.91
N GLY A 812 -33.48 -2.20 -12.77
CA GLY A 812 -34.03 -1.31 -13.78
C GLY A 812 -32.95 -0.75 -14.71
N SER A 813 -33.19 0.46 -15.24
CA SER A 813 -32.40 1.07 -16.30
C SER A 813 -31.02 1.65 -15.89
N MET A 814 -30.52 1.32 -14.69
CA MET A 814 -29.24 1.83 -14.15
C MET A 814 -28.35 0.78 -13.47
N HIS A 815 -28.84 -0.45 -13.27
CA HIS A 815 -28.21 -1.46 -12.42
C HIS A 815 -28.31 -2.88 -13.04
N LEU A 816 -27.85 -3.02 -14.29
CA LEU A 816 -27.86 -4.29 -15.02
C LEU A 816 -26.61 -5.12 -14.66
N PHE A 817 -26.79 -6.43 -14.45
CA PHE A 817 -25.72 -7.31 -13.94
C PHE A 817 -25.87 -8.73 -14.48
N ASP A 818 -24.80 -9.32 -15.02
CA ASP A 818 -24.81 -10.68 -15.58
C ASP A 818 -23.48 -11.40 -15.27
N MET A 819 -23.47 -12.16 -14.19
CA MET A 819 -22.31 -12.94 -13.74
C MET A 819 -21.83 -14.00 -14.74
N PRO A 820 -22.71 -14.84 -15.35
CA PRO A 820 -22.33 -15.74 -16.44
C PRO A 820 -21.55 -15.08 -17.58
N ASN A 821 -22.01 -13.91 -18.03
CA ASN A 821 -21.38 -13.15 -19.13
C ASN A 821 -20.23 -12.23 -18.68
N LYS A 822 -19.75 -12.38 -17.43
CA LYS A 822 -18.72 -11.54 -16.80
C LYS A 822 -19.02 -10.02 -16.91
N PHE A 823 -20.31 -9.66 -16.82
CA PHE A 823 -20.78 -8.28 -16.81
C PHE A 823 -21.10 -7.79 -15.40
N TYR A 824 -20.31 -6.83 -14.93
CA TYR A 824 -20.35 -6.29 -13.57
C TYR A 824 -20.80 -4.82 -13.54
N GLY A 825 -21.48 -4.34 -14.58
CA GLY A 825 -21.87 -2.94 -14.76
C GLY A 825 -23.01 -2.47 -13.86
N GLY A 826 -23.67 -1.39 -14.27
CA GLY A 826 -24.84 -0.89 -13.57
C GLY A 826 -24.51 -0.13 -12.28
N HIS A 827 -23.54 0.79 -12.33
CA HIS A 827 -23.14 1.59 -11.17
C HIS A 827 -23.69 3.01 -11.25
N GLY A 828 -24.72 3.28 -10.44
CA GLY A 828 -25.35 4.61 -10.30
C GLY A 828 -24.46 5.68 -9.63
N ILE A 829 -23.46 5.27 -8.84
CA ILE A 829 -22.50 6.18 -8.21
C ILE A 829 -21.36 6.46 -9.20
N VAL A 830 -21.24 7.73 -9.63
CA VAL A 830 -20.25 8.19 -10.62
C VAL A 830 -18.82 7.83 -10.19
N GLY A 831 -18.16 6.97 -10.97
CA GLY A 831 -16.77 6.56 -10.77
C GLY A 831 -16.57 5.39 -9.80
N ALA A 832 -17.61 4.94 -9.08
CA ALA A 832 -17.50 3.81 -8.13
C ALA A 832 -17.19 2.47 -8.82
N GLN A 833 -17.53 2.35 -10.10
CA GLN A 833 -17.22 1.17 -10.90
C GLN A 833 -15.72 1.01 -11.19
N VAL A 834 -14.92 2.08 -11.09
CA VAL A 834 -13.51 2.09 -11.49
C VAL A 834 -12.60 1.38 -10.46
N PRO A 835 -12.70 1.65 -9.14
CA PRO A 835 -12.08 0.79 -8.13
C PRO A 835 -12.52 -0.67 -8.22
N ILE A 836 -13.79 -0.94 -8.55
CA ILE A 836 -14.32 -2.32 -8.66
C ILE A 836 -13.70 -3.04 -9.87
N GLY A 837 -13.64 -2.41 -11.03
CA GLY A 837 -12.95 -2.96 -12.22
C GLY A 837 -11.46 -3.17 -12.01
N THR A 838 -10.82 -2.29 -11.24
CA THR A 838 -9.44 -2.45 -10.78
C THR A 838 -9.29 -3.68 -9.86
N GLY A 839 -10.26 -3.92 -8.97
CA GLY A 839 -10.33 -5.13 -8.15
C GLY A 839 -10.58 -6.41 -8.96
N LEU A 840 -11.38 -6.36 -10.03
CA LEU A 840 -11.56 -7.47 -10.97
C LEU A 840 -10.25 -7.78 -11.71
N ALA A 841 -9.56 -6.78 -12.25
CA ALA A 841 -8.25 -6.96 -12.89
C ALA A 841 -7.18 -7.48 -11.90
N PHE A 842 -7.23 -7.05 -10.63
CA PHE A 842 -6.40 -7.63 -9.57
C PHE A 842 -6.70 -9.12 -9.38
N ALA A 843 -7.97 -9.52 -9.34
CA ALA A 843 -8.37 -10.92 -9.19
C ALA A 843 -7.91 -11.79 -10.38
N GLU A 844 -8.11 -11.32 -11.62
CA GLU A 844 -7.65 -12.04 -12.83
C GLU A 844 -6.10 -12.17 -12.86
N LYS A 845 -5.36 -11.13 -12.44
CA LYS A 845 -3.90 -11.21 -12.27
C LYS A 845 -3.49 -12.18 -11.15
N TYR A 846 -4.13 -12.10 -9.98
CA TYR A 846 -3.83 -12.93 -8.82
C TYR A 846 -4.11 -14.42 -9.07
N LEU A 847 -5.13 -14.72 -9.88
CA LEU A 847 -5.48 -16.07 -10.32
C LEU A 847 -4.67 -16.57 -11.53
N GLY A 848 -3.88 -15.69 -12.17
CA GLY A 848 -3.05 -16.05 -13.32
C GLY A 848 -3.85 -16.40 -14.59
N THR A 849 -5.03 -15.82 -14.77
CA THR A 849 -5.96 -16.20 -15.87
C THR A 849 -5.61 -15.57 -17.22
N HIS A 850 -4.78 -14.53 -17.22
CA HIS A 850 -4.48 -13.67 -18.39
C HIS A 850 -5.70 -12.95 -19.01
N ASN A 851 -6.83 -12.88 -18.28
CA ASN A 851 -7.98 -12.06 -18.66
C ASN A 851 -7.76 -10.57 -18.36
N ILE A 852 -8.49 -9.73 -19.09
CA ILE A 852 -8.55 -8.27 -18.93
C ILE A 852 -9.87 -7.87 -18.27
N CYS A 853 -9.84 -6.81 -17.45
CA CYS A 853 -11.05 -6.05 -17.13
C CYS A 853 -11.17 -4.79 -17.99
N PHE A 854 -12.22 -4.72 -18.81
CA PHE A 854 -12.62 -3.52 -19.54
C PHE A 854 -13.49 -2.66 -18.62
N THR A 855 -12.90 -1.56 -18.13
CA THR A 855 -13.48 -0.68 -17.12
C THR A 855 -13.88 0.65 -17.75
N PHE A 856 -15.17 0.79 -18.07
CA PHE A 856 -15.70 1.98 -18.73
C PHE A 856 -16.10 3.07 -17.73
N LEU A 857 -15.91 4.32 -18.13
CA LEU A 857 -16.28 5.51 -17.36
C LEU A 857 -16.62 6.67 -18.30
N GLY A 858 -17.57 7.52 -17.91
CA GLY A 858 -17.84 8.77 -18.65
C GLY A 858 -16.83 9.87 -18.32
N ASP A 859 -16.77 10.89 -19.17
CA ASP A 859 -15.98 12.12 -18.99
C ASP A 859 -16.07 12.71 -17.56
N GLY A 860 -17.30 12.82 -17.02
CA GLY A 860 -17.55 13.38 -15.69
C GLY A 860 -17.02 12.53 -14.53
N ALA A 861 -16.70 11.25 -14.75
CA ALA A 861 -16.20 10.35 -13.73
C ALA A 861 -14.69 10.46 -13.53
N VAL A 862 -13.91 10.84 -14.55
CA VAL A 862 -12.43 10.82 -14.49
C VAL A 862 -11.84 11.79 -13.46
N ASN A 863 -12.61 12.77 -13.00
CA ASN A 863 -12.20 13.75 -12.00
C ASN A 863 -12.54 13.35 -10.55
N GLN A 864 -13.05 12.13 -10.32
CA GLN A 864 -13.33 11.60 -8.98
C GLN A 864 -12.06 11.05 -8.31
N GLY A 865 -11.84 11.35 -7.03
CA GLY A 865 -10.62 10.91 -6.30
C GLY A 865 -10.38 9.40 -6.35
N GLN A 866 -11.45 8.61 -6.19
CA GLN A 866 -11.42 7.15 -6.29
C GLN A 866 -10.92 6.61 -7.66
N VAL A 867 -11.05 7.39 -8.75
CA VAL A 867 -10.50 7.01 -10.07
C VAL A 867 -8.99 7.19 -10.08
N TYR A 868 -8.47 8.27 -9.48
CA TYR A 868 -7.04 8.49 -9.34
C TYR A 868 -6.37 7.45 -8.41
N GLU A 869 -7.04 7.11 -7.31
CA GLU A 869 -6.62 6.02 -6.40
C GLU A 869 -6.58 4.67 -7.15
N ALA A 870 -7.61 4.37 -7.94
CA ALA A 870 -7.67 3.17 -8.78
C ALA A 870 -6.52 3.12 -9.81
N PHE A 871 -6.25 4.22 -10.51
CA PHE A 871 -5.12 4.33 -11.44
C PHE A 871 -3.78 4.07 -10.75
N ASN A 872 -3.51 4.73 -9.62
CA ASN A 872 -2.29 4.52 -8.84
C ASN A 872 -2.10 3.03 -8.45
N MET A 873 -3.16 2.37 -8.00
CA MET A 873 -3.10 0.95 -7.60
C MET A 873 -2.92 0.01 -8.80
N ALA A 874 -3.57 0.29 -9.94
CA ALA A 874 -3.39 -0.48 -11.17
C ALA A 874 -1.98 -0.35 -11.74
N ALA A 875 -1.38 0.84 -11.67
CA ALA A 875 0.00 1.09 -12.10
C ALA A 875 1.00 0.40 -11.16
N LEU A 876 0.87 0.60 -9.84
CA LEU A 876 1.72 -0.03 -8.82
C LEU A 876 1.75 -1.56 -8.94
N TRP A 877 0.59 -2.17 -9.21
CA TRP A 877 0.47 -3.63 -9.33
C TRP A 877 0.54 -4.15 -10.76
N GLN A 878 0.73 -3.28 -11.77
CA GLN A 878 0.78 -3.62 -13.20
C GLN A 878 -0.40 -4.52 -13.63
N LEU A 879 -1.63 -4.04 -13.42
CA LEU A 879 -2.85 -4.83 -13.61
C LEU A 879 -3.34 -4.90 -15.07
N PRO A 880 -4.00 -6.02 -15.47
CA PRO A 880 -4.62 -6.18 -16.78
C PRO A 880 -5.98 -5.45 -16.84
N VAL A 881 -5.93 -4.12 -16.90
CA VAL A 881 -7.12 -3.26 -16.98
C VAL A 881 -6.98 -2.26 -18.12
N ILE A 882 -8.05 -2.14 -18.92
CA ILE A 882 -8.24 -1.02 -19.86
C ILE A 882 -9.30 -0.11 -19.25
N TYR A 883 -8.93 1.15 -19.02
CA TYR A 883 -9.85 2.20 -18.62
C TYR A 883 -10.36 2.92 -19.86
N LEU A 884 -11.60 2.65 -20.26
CA LEU A 884 -12.23 3.25 -21.44
C LEU A 884 -13.08 4.46 -21.03
N ILE A 885 -12.56 5.65 -21.30
CA ILE A 885 -13.24 6.92 -21.07
C ILE A 885 -14.15 7.19 -22.27
N GLU A 886 -15.46 7.02 -22.07
CA GLU A 886 -16.51 7.38 -23.04
C GLU A 886 -16.72 8.90 -22.99
N ASN A 887 -15.88 9.67 -23.69
CA ASN A 887 -15.96 11.12 -23.70
C ASN A 887 -17.08 11.60 -24.65
N ASN A 888 -18.32 11.56 -24.16
CA ASN A 888 -19.48 12.17 -24.81
C ASN A 888 -19.65 13.67 -24.48
N GLN A 889 -18.53 14.35 -24.22
CA GLN A 889 -18.35 15.79 -24.05
C GLN A 889 -19.07 16.46 -22.86
N TYR A 890 -19.98 15.77 -22.14
CA TYR A 890 -20.88 16.37 -21.15
C TYR A 890 -21.23 15.52 -19.91
N ALA A 891 -20.64 15.85 -18.76
CA ALA A 891 -21.06 15.43 -17.43
C ALA A 891 -22.44 16.01 -17.05
N MET A 892 -23.51 15.28 -17.36
CA MET A 892 -24.89 15.79 -17.38
C MET A 892 -24.97 17.09 -18.20
N GLY A 893 -25.16 18.26 -17.57
CA GLY A 893 -25.20 19.58 -18.23
C GLY A 893 -23.87 20.35 -18.24
N THR A 894 -22.77 19.74 -17.79
CA THR A 894 -21.46 20.39 -17.66
C THR A 894 -20.48 19.82 -18.68
N SER A 895 -20.01 20.65 -19.61
CA SER A 895 -19.02 20.23 -20.61
C SER A 895 -17.63 19.95 -20.00
N VAL A 896 -16.82 19.13 -20.66
CA VAL A 896 -15.46 18.77 -20.22
C VAL A 896 -14.60 20.00 -19.88
N ALA A 897 -14.58 21.01 -20.75
CA ALA A 897 -13.83 22.25 -20.55
C ALA A 897 -14.33 23.11 -19.36
N ARG A 898 -15.45 22.74 -18.72
CA ARG A 898 -15.98 23.36 -17.48
C ARG A 898 -15.84 22.47 -16.25
N SER A 899 -15.55 21.17 -16.42
CA SER A 899 -15.39 20.20 -15.33
C SER A 899 -13.92 19.77 -15.13
N SER A 900 -13.03 20.05 -16.08
CA SER A 900 -11.64 19.63 -16.02
C SER A 900 -10.65 20.64 -16.59
N PHE A 901 -9.50 20.79 -15.92
CA PHE A 901 -8.38 21.63 -16.37
C PHE A 901 -7.52 20.95 -17.44
N ILE A 902 -7.24 19.66 -17.26
CA ILE A 902 -6.67 18.80 -18.32
C ILE A 902 -7.87 18.22 -19.06
N THR A 903 -8.15 18.74 -20.26
CA THR A 903 -9.26 18.33 -21.12
C THR A 903 -8.95 17.08 -21.93
N ASP A 904 -7.68 16.77 -22.17
CA ASP A 904 -7.21 15.48 -22.68
C ASP A 904 -7.34 14.43 -21.56
N LEU A 905 -8.46 13.71 -21.52
CA LEU A 905 -8.80 12.81 -20.42
C LEU A 905 -7.93 11.54 -20.44
N TYR A 906 -7.38 11.14 -21.59
CA TYR A 906 -6.39 10.06 -21.66
C TYR A 906 -5.14 10.34 -20.81
N LYS A 907 -4.72 11.60 -20.68
CA LYS A 907 -3.54 12.02 -19.92
C LYS A 907 -3.69 11.89 -18.40
N LYS A 908 -4.89 11.58 -17.90
CA LYS A 908 -5.19 11.52 -16.45
C LYS A 908 -4.41 10.45 -15.68
N GLY A 909 -3.82 9.47 -16.38
CA GLY A 909 -2.95 8.44 -15.79
C GLY A 909 -1.45 8.70 -15.91
N GLU A 910 -1.00 9.77 -16.58
CA GLU A 910 0.43 10.06 -16.81
C GLU A 910 1.22 10.19 -15.51
N SER A 911 0.64 10.83 -14.49
CA SER A 911 1.25 10.97 -13.16
C SER A 911 1.40 9.64 -12.40
N CYS A 912 0.73 8.59 -12.85
CA CYS A 912 0.88 7.21 -12.36
C CYS A 912 1.71 6.33 -13.33
N GLY A 913 2.21 6.89 -14.44
CA GLY A 913 2.93 6.15 -15.48
C GLY A 913 2.05 5.25 -16.36
N ILE A 914 0.73 5.46 -16.38
CA ILE A 914 -0.20 4.72 -17.25
C ILE A 914 -0.16 5.33 -18.65
N ARG A 915 -0.06 4.49 -19.69
CA ARG A 915 -0.18 4.95 -21.08
C ARG A 915 -1.62 5.32 -21.39
N GLY A 916 -1.84 6.53 -21.88
CA GLY A 916 -3.12 7.02 -22.37
C GLY A 916 -3.08 7.25 -23.88
N TYR A 917 -4.17 6.92 -24.58
CA TYR A 917 -4.36 7.26 -25.99
C TYR A 917 -5.72 7.90 -26.21
N LYS A 918 -5.81 8.90 -27.10
CA LYS A 918 -7.08 9.39 -27.63
C LYS A 918 -7.43 8.61 -28.89
N VAL A 919 -8.72 8.30 -29.07
CA VAL A 919 -9.26 7.54 -30.19
C VAL A 919 -10.57 8.18 -30.63
N ASP A 920 -10.85 8.20 -31.93
CA ASP A 920 -12.17 8.58 -32.45
C ASP A 920 -13.20 7.48 -32.14
N GLY A 921 -14.06 7.73 -31.16
CA GLY A 921 -15.16 6.86 -30.75
C GLY A 921 -16.38 6.90 -31.69
N MET A 922 -16.35 7.71 -32.75
CA MET A 922 -17.29 7.68 -33.87
C MET A 922 -16.77 6.81 -35.03
N SER A 923 -15.50 6.39 -35.02
CA SER A 923 -14.92 5.45 -35.99
C SER A 923 -14.79 4.04 -35.43
N LEU A 924 -15.50 3.08 -36.04
CA LEU A 924 -15.40 1.66 -35.66
C LEU A 924 -13.99 1.10 -35.92
N ASP A 925 -13.37 1.45 -37.04
CA ASP A 925 -12.01 1.00 -37.40
C ASP A 925 -10.95 1.63 -36.48
N GLY A 926 -11.05 2.93 -36.19
CA GLY A 926 -10.15 3.62 -35.27
C GLY A 926 -10.23 3.01 -33.86
N MET A 927 -11.45 2.83 -33.35
CA MET A 927 -11.66 2.13 -32.08
C MET A 927 -11.14 0.68 -32.10
N TYR A 928 -11.39 -0.08 -33.17
CA TYR A 928 -10.94 -1.47 -33.26
C TYR A 928 -9.43 -1.59 -33.17
N ASP A 929 -8.68 -0.77 -33.93
CA ASP A 929 -7.22 -0.84 -33.97
C ASP A 929 -6.61 -0.53 -32.59
N TYR A 930 -6.98 0.60 -31.97
CA TYR A 930 -6.44 0.99 -30.67
C TYR A 930 -6.80 0.01 -29.54
N VAL A 931 -8.05 -0.47 -29.47
CA VAL A 931 -8.42 -1.45 -28.43
C VAL A 931 -7.70 -2.79 -28.69
N LYS A 932 -7.55 -3.22 -29.94
CA LYS A 932 -6.79 -4.42 -30.30
C LYS A 932 -5.33 -4.32 -29.87
N GLN A 933 -4.67 -3.18 -30.13
CA GLN A 933 -3.31 -2.90 -29.69
C GLN A 933 -3.18 -2.85 -28.16
N ALA A 934 -4.14 -2.22 -27.47
CA ALA A 934 -4.15 -2.16 -26.00
C ALA A 934 -4.30 -3.54 -25.35
N VAL A 935 -5.19 -4.40 -25.88
CA VAL A 935 -5.39 -5.79 -25.42
C VAL A 935 -4.12 -6.61 -25.56
N GLU A 936 -3.40 -6.48 -26.69
CA GLU A 936 -2.14 -7.17 -26.92
C GLU A 936 -1.02 -6.68 -25.99
N LEU A 937 -0.89 -5.36 -25.82
CA LEU A 937 0.10 -4.77 -24.93
C LEU A 937 -0.12 -5.21 -23.47
N ILE A 938 -1.36 -5.20 -22.97
CA ILE A 938 -1.68 -5.71 -21.63
C ILE A 938 -1.36 -7.20 -21.49
N ARG A 939 -1.76 -8.04 -22.45
CA ARG A 939 -1.51 -9.50 -22.38
C ARG A 939 -0.02 -9.85 -22.51
N SER A 940 0.78 -9.00 -23.14
CA SER A 940 2.25 -9.09 -23.13
C SER A 940 2.91 -8.66 -21.80
N GLY A 941 2.13 -8.15 -20.85
CA GLY A 941 2.61 -7.68 -19.54
C GLY A 941 2.85 -6.17 -19.45
N GLY A 942 2.37 -5.38 -20.42
CA GLY A 942 2.68 -3.95 -20.56
C GLY A 942 2.10 -2.99 -19.51
N GLY A 943 1.40 -3.48 -18.49
CA GLY A 943 0.70 -2.67 -17.48
C GLY A 943 -0.67 -2.16 -17.93
N PRO A 944 -1.39 -1.39 -17.07
CA PRO A 944 -2.69 -0.83 -17.40
C PRO A 944 -2.62 0.20 -18.54
N ILE A 945 -3.76 0.45 -19.19
CA ILE A 945 -3.90 1.42 -20.29
C ILE A 945 -5.18 2.25 -20.09
N ILE A 946 -5.14 3.53 -20.49
CA ILE A 946 -6.31 4.39 -20.65
C ILE A 946 -6.56 4.61 -22.14
N LEU A 947 -7.82 4.50 -22.56
CA LEU A 947 -8.28 4.90 -23.90
C LEU A 947 -9.38 5.94 -23.72
N GLU A 948 -9.22 7.12 -24.31
CA GLU A 948 -10.29 8.11 -24.42
C GLU A 948 -10.96 7.98 -25.79
N ALA A 949 -12.16 7.44 -25.80
CA ALA A 949 -13.01 7.40 -26.97
C ALA A 949 -13.80 8.72 -27.05
N ASP A 950 -13.39 9.61 -27.96
CA ASP A 950 -14.10 10.85 -28.24
C ASP A 950 -15.37 10.51 -29.04
N THR A 951 -16.53 10.70 -28.43
CA THR A 951 -17.80 10.16 -28.93
C THR A 951 -18.95 11.12 -28.58
N TYR A 952 -20.20 10.75 -28.86
CA TYR A 952 -21.30 11.68 -28.62
C TYR A 952 -22.66 11.02 -28.38
N ARG A 953 -23.41 11.52 -27.40
CA ARG A 953 -24.78 11.05 -27.10
C ARG A 953 -25.84 11.89 -27.81
N TYR A 954 -26.67 11.25 -28.65
CA TYR A 954 -27.73 11.89 -29.45
C TYR A 954 -29.03 12.18 -28.67
N ARG A 955 -29.04 11.92 -27.36
CA ARG A 955 -30.17 12.18 -26.45
C ARG A 955 -29.70 13.02 -25.26
N GLY A 956 -30.63 13.42 -24.40
CA GLY A 956 -30.30 14.02 -23.10
C GLY A 956 -29.44 13.09 -22.25
N HIS A 957 -28.96 13.60 -21.12
CA HIS A 957 -28.26 12.80 -20.12
C HIS A 957 -29.05 11.53 -19.77
N SER A 958 -30.33 11.71 -19.46
CA SER A 958 -31.39 10.71 -19.35
C SER A 958 -32.56 11.10 -20.27
N MET A 959 -33.57 10.24 -20.40
CA MET A 959 -34.83 10.56 -21.10
C MET A 959 -35.66 11.68 -20.44
N SER A 960 -35.36 12.07 -19.20
CA SER A 960 -35.98 13.21 -18.52
C SER A 960 -35.20 14.52 -18.66
N ASP A 961 -34.01 14.52 -19.26
CA ASP A 961 -33.20 15.72 -19.50
C ASP A 961 -33.55 16.39 -20.84
N PRO A 962 -34.03 17.65 -20.85
CA PRO A 962 -34.34 18.40 -22.07
C PRO A 962 -33.11 18.92 -22.83
N ALA A 963 -31.88 18.59 -22.40
CA ALA A 963 -30.62 18.81 -23.12
C ALA A 963 -30.28 20.27 -23.48
N LYS A 964 -30.88 21.26 -22.80
CA LYS A 964 -30.81 22.72 -23.11
C LYS A 964 -29.41 23.37 -23.02
N TYR A 965 -28.38 22.60 -22.67
CA TYR A 965 -26.99 23.04 -22.50
C TYR A 965 -26.10 22.77 -23.74
N ARG A 966 -26.70 22.30 -24.85
CA ARG A 966 -26.07 22.03 -26.15
C ARG A 966 -26.85 22.70 -27.27
N THR A 967 -26.19 23.01 -28.39
CA THR A 967 -26.89 23.58 -29.55
C THR A 967 -27.49 22.47 -30.41
N LYS A 968 -28.48 22.80 -31.25
CA LYS A 968 -28.99 21.83 -32.24
C LYS A 968 -27.94 21.52 -33.31
N GLU A 969 -27.23 22.54 -33.75
CA GLU A 969 -26.17 22.48 -34.76
C GLU A 969 -25.04 21.51 -34.36
N GLU A 970 -24.56 21.61 -33.11
CA GLU A 970 -23.63 20.67 -32.49
C GLU A 970 -24.13 19.22 -32.56
N VAL A 971 -25.39 18.97 -32.18
CA VAL A 971 -26.00 17.62 -32.19
C VAL A 971 -26.19 17.08 -33.61
N GLU A 972 -26.59 17.91 -34.58
CA GLU A 972 -26.70 17.47 -35.98
C GLU A 972 -25.33 17.25 -36.63
N ASN A 973 -24.28 18.00 -36.24
CA ASN A 973 -22.91 17.79 -36.74
C ASN A 973 -22.36 16.41 -36.33
N TYR A 974 -22.58 15.96 -35.09
CA TYR A 974 -22.20 14.61 -34.66
C TYR A 974 -23.07 13.50 -35.26
N LYS A 975 -24.31 13.79 -35.67
CA LYS A 975 -25.13 12.85 -36.47
C LYS A 975 -24.69 12.75 -37.92
N GLY A 976 -24.06 13.79 -38.47
CA GLY A 976 -23.38 13.72 -39.77
C GLY A 976 -22.21 12.72 -39.79
N GLN A 977 -21.74 12.31 -38.61
CA GLN A 977 -20.64 11.37 -38.39
C GLN A 977 -21.15 10.07 -37.71
N ASP A 978 -22.39 9.65 -38.00
CA ASP A 978 -23.01 8.51 -37.31
C ASP A 978 -22.28 7.18 -37.61
N PRO A 979 -21.69 6.51 -36.60
CA PRO A 979 -20.88 5.30 -36.81
C PRO A 979 -21.65 4.19 -37.52
N LEU A 980 -22.97 4.09 -37.27
CA LEU A 980 -23.82 3.06 -37.89
C LEU A 980 -24.07 3.34 -39.38
N LEU A 981 -24.10 4.61 -39.79
CA LEU A 981 -24.22 4.98 -41.20
C LEU A 981 -22.88 4.81 -41.92
N HIS A 982 -21.78 5.23 -41.29
CA HIS A 982 -20.45 5.11 -41.88
C HIS A 982 -20.04 3.65 -42.15
N VAL A 983 -20.26 2.75 -41.18
CA VAL A 983 -20.06 1.30 -41.36
C VAL A 983 -20.93 0.74 -42.49
N ARG A 984 -22.17 1.20 -42.63
CA ARG A 984 -23.08 0.80 -43.71
C ARG A 984 -22.56 1.23 -45.08
N GLU A 985 -21.99 2.43 -45.17
CA GLU A 985 -21.41 2.98 -46.40
C GLU A 985 -20.13 2.23 -46.79
N ILE A 986 -19.24 1.94 -45.83
CA ILE A 986 -18.04 1.10 -46.04
C ILE A 986 -18.41 -0.28 -46.59
N ILE A 987 -19.44 -0.93 -46.02
CA ILE A 987 -19.91 -2.25 -46.47
C ILE A 987 -20.39 -2.24 -47.92
N ILE A 988 -21.12 -1.20 -48.32
CA ILE A 988 -21.61 -1.04 -49.70
C ILE A 988 -20.46 -0.71 -50.66
N ALA A 989 -19.61 0.26 -50.31
CA ALA A 989 -18.50 0.71 -51.15
C ALA A 989 -17.48 -0.42 -51.44
N ASN A 990 -17.19 -1.26 -50.44
CA ASN A 990 -16.28 -2.40 -50.57
C ASN A 990 -16.97 -3.68 -51.08
N ASN A 991 -18.25 -3.62 -51.46
CA ASN A 991 -19.05 -4.77 -51.92
C ASN A 991 -19.06 -5.94 -50.90
N TYR A 992 -19.00 -5.63 -49.60
CA TYR A 992 -19.04 -6.61 -48.53
C TYR A 992 -20.44 -7.22 -48.38
N ALA A 993 -21.50 -6.44 -48.53
CA ALA A 993 -22.88 -6.93 -48.64
C ALA A 993 -23.69 -6.06 -49.63
N THR A 994 -24.75 -6.61 -50.22
CA THR A 994 -25.71 -5.85 -51.02
C THR A 994 -26.70 -5.09 -50.14
N ALA A 995 -27.36 -4.06 -50.70
CA ALA A 995 -28.42 -3.35 -50.00
C ALA A 995 -29.58 -4.28 -49.58
N GLU A 996 -29.80 -5.36 -50.33
CA GLU A 996 -30.80 -6.40 -50.06
C GLU A 996 -30.41 -7.24 -48.83
N GLN A 997 -29.16 -7.68 -48.74
CA GLN A 997 -28.65 -8.39 -47.56
C GLN A 997 -28.67 -7.50 -46.30
N LEU A 998 -28.41 -6.20 -46.44
CA LEU A 998 -28.56 -5.28 -45.31
C LEU A 998 -30.01 -5.11 -44.87
N LYS A 999 -30.99 -5.12 -45.78
CA LYS A 999 -32.43 -5.15 -45.43
C LYS A 999 -32.83 -6.44 -44.70
N GLU A 1000 -32.19 -7.58 -44.98
CA GLU A 1000 -32.40 -8.83 -44.23
C GLU A 1000 -31.89 -8.71 -42.79
N ILE A 1001 -30.74 -8.06 -42.56
CA ILE A 1001 -30.22 -7.73 -41.23
C ILE A 1001 -31.15 -6.71 -40.52
N GLU A 1002 -31.58 -5.65 -41.20
CA GLU A 1002 -32.53 -4.67 -40.68
C GLU A 1002 -33.84 -5.33 -40.22
N LYS A 1003 -34.35 -6.31 -41.00
CA LYS A 1003 -35.52 -7.10 -40.62
C LYS A 1003 -35.23 -8.00 -39.41
N LYS A 1004 -34.13 -8.77 -39.42
CA LYS A 1004 -33.72 -9.65 -38.32
C LYS A 1004 -33.64 -8.89 -36.99
N VAL A 1005 -33.00 -7.72 -36.99
CA VAL A 1005 -32.90 -6.84 -35.83
C VAL A 1005 -34.28 -6.33 -35.38
N LYS A 1006 -35.12 -5.89 -36.32
CA LYS A 1006 -36.50 -5.45 -36.00
C LYS A 1006 -37.32 -6.56 -35.34
N ASP A 1007 -37.21 -7.78 -35.85
CA ASP A 1007 -37.92 -8.95 -35.32
C ASP A 1007 -37.39 -9.34 -33.92
N ILE A 1008 -36.07 -9.27 -33.68
CA ILE A 1008 -35.47 -9.44 -32.34
C ILE A 1008 -36.00 -8.40 -31.34
N VAL A 1009 -36.04 -7.12 -31.72
CA VAL A 1009 -36.54 -6.04 -30.85
C VAL A 1009 -38.04 -6.20 -30.60
N ALA A 1010 -38.84 -6.61 -31.59
CA ALA A 1010 -40.26 -6.89 -31.41
C ALA A 1010 -40.51 -8.02 -30.41
N ASN A 1011 -39.79 -9.15 -30.56
CA ASN A 1011 -39.89 -10.29 -29.65
C ASN A 1011 -39.45 -9.94 -28.22
N ALA A 1012 -38.48 -9.01 -28.07
CA ALA A 1012 -38.07 -8.50 -26.77
C ALA A 1012 -39.18 -7.68 -26.07
N VAL A 1013 -39.94 -6.87 -26.83
CA VAL A 1013 -41.12 -6.15 -26.30
C VAL A 1013 -42.19 -7.13 -25.86
N GLU A 1014 -42.58 -8.07 -26.74
CA GLU A 1014 -43.62 -9.06 -26.44
C GLU A 1014 -43.28 -9.91 -25.20
N PHE A 1015 -42.02 -10.33 -25.06
CA PHE A 1015 -41.54 -11.05 -23.87
C PHE A 1015 -41.62 -10.20 -22.60
N ALA A 1016 -41.19 -8.92 -22.67
CA ALA A 1016 -41.20 -8.03 -21.52
C ALA A 1016 -42.62 -7.62 -21.12
N GLU A 1017 -43.52 -7.36 -22.06
CA GLU A 1017 -44.94 -7.06 -21.79
C GLU A 1017 -45.65 -8.24 -21.11
N ASN A 1018 -45.49 -9.46 -21.65
CA ASN A 1018 -46.10 -10.68 -21.10
C ASN A 1018 -45.45 -11.22 -19.80
N SER A 1019 -44.28 -10.72 -19.40
CA SER A 1019 -43.64 -11.13 -18.15
C SER A 1019 -44.31 -10.54 -16.91
N SER A 1020 -44.37 -11.29 -15.82
CA SER A 1020 -44.90 -10.85 -14.53
C SER A 1020 -44.08 -9.73 -13.87
N LEU A 1021 -44.73 -8.92 -13.03
CA LEU A 1021 -44.06 -8.09 -12.03
C LEU A 1021 -43.54 -8.97 -10.87
N PRO A 1022 -42.40 -8.63 -10.23
CA PRO A 1022 -41.91 -9.32 -9.04
C PRO A 1022 -42.95 -9.35 -7.91
N ASN A 1023 -42.98 -10.45 -7.17
CA ASN A 1023 -43.74 -10.56 -5.93
C ASN A 1023 -43.18 -9.58 -4.87
N GLU A 1024 -44.04 -8.96 -4.05
CA GLU A 1024 -43.63 -8.04 -2.98
C GLU A 1024 -42.58 -8.62 -2.02
N GLN A 1025 -42.55 -9.95 -1.84
CA GLN A 1025 -41.54 -10.62 -1.02
C GLN A 1025 -40.10 -10.42 -1.55
N GLU A 1026 -39.91 -10.22 -2.86
CA GLU A 1026 -38.59 -9.94 -3.44
C GLU A 1026 -37.99 -8.61 -2.95
N LEU A 1027 -38.76 -7.68 -2.38
CA LEU A 1027 -38.22 -6.50 -1.70
C LEU A 1027 -37.32 -6.84 -0.50
N TYR A 1028 -37.41 -8.07 0.03
CA TYR A 1028 -36.65 -8.54 1.19
C TYR A 1028 -35.56 -9.56 0.84
N THR A 1029 -35.49 -10.04 -0.41
CA THR A 1029 -34.52 -11.06 -0.85
C THR A 1029 -33.27 -10.42 -1.46
N ASN A 1030 -32.14 -11.12 -1.36
CA ASN A 1030 -30.81 -10.72 -1.87
C ASN A 1030 -30.14 -9.51 -1.16
N ILE A 1031 -30.77 -8.89 -0.14
CA ILE A 1031 -30.13 -7.83 0.69
C ILE A 1031 -28.89 -8.38 1.42
N TYR A 1032 -28.97 -9.62 1.88
CA TYR A 1032 -27.88 -10.40 2.46
C TYR A 1032 -27.93 -11.81 1.91
N VAL A 1033 -26.82 -12.54 1.98
CA VAL A 1033 -26.84 -14.01 1.87
C VAL A 1033 -27.70 -14.56 3.02
N GLU A 1034 -28.46 -15.62 2.74
CA GLU A 1034 -29.69 -16.04 3.44
C GLU A 1034 -29.50 -16.66 4.86
N SER A 1035 -28.59 -16.11 5.66
CA SER A 1035 -28.15 -16.65 6.95
C SER A 1035 -28.27 -15.67 8.13
N VAL A 1036 -29.01 -14.57 7.97
CA VAL A 1036 -29.04 -13.45 8.94
C VAL A 1036 -30.45 -13.04 9.40
N TYR A 1037 -31.47 -13.05 8.53
CA TYR A 1037 -32.73 -12.30 8.78
C TYR A 1037 -34.00 -13.11 9.10
N SER A 1038 -33.93 -14.44 9.20
CA SER A 1038 -35.12 -15.29 9.43
C SER A 1038 -35.67 -15.27 10.87
N SER A 1039 -35.20 -14.38 11.74
CA SER A 1039 -35.62 -14.26 13.14
C SER A 1039 -36.39 -12.97 13.47
N GLN A 1040 -36.68 -12.12 12.48
CA GLN A 1040 -37.46 -10.89 12.65
C GLN A 1040 -38.44 -10.63 11.49
N LYS A 1041 -39.37 -11.58 11.30
CA LYS A 1041 -40.74 -11.27 10.83
C LYS A 1041 -41.73 -12.04 11.70
N GLY A 1042 -42.57 -11.31 12.41
CA GLY A 1042 -43.82 -11.76 13.01
C GLY A 1042 -44.98 -11.00 12.38
#